data_AF-A0ABD2JV45-F1
#
_entry.id   AF-A0ABD2JV45-F1
#
_cell.length_a   1.000
_cell.length_b   1.000
_cell.length_c   1.000
_cell.angle_alpha   90.00
_cell.angle_beta   90.00
_cell.angle_gamma   90.00
#
_symmetry.space_group_name_H-M   'P 1'
#
loop_
_entity.id
_entity.type
_entity.pdbx_description
1 polymer ?
#
loop_
_entity_poly.entity_id
_entity_poly.type
_entity_poly.pdbx_seq_one_letter_code
_entity_poly.pdbx_strand_id
1 'polypeptide(L)'
;MERQKHGSQDRVPGGTIPFLWAQSLYVLCCLLHDRYLTPAELDPLSRRLLATEKRPPCEVQVVILAEGRNVKEELLRNEIEVQMISELESKYAVLPASVFAKILQRVGQSTKLNLSGRPADRDVQLLSTSRLYHVGNKLVAFTPQFMDVRRSHLVYDIRVLMDEWSSELYYIYNSWNSVSISGRPLVVLVISDNMLQTDAVVEDTSRSFITDITQKSQKSAVLGALKKIKNGYIGGARVVMGNISDFSSTTSVSKLEFQDGSVEQLFTTNGEAQPRSLPRETPYESGTPRGTLRRSDSVRGRWFKQFNTVQAASMRHRSIVLDSNDADLLKLRLANATVKKIMEPTVEEEEAPQHTHLLSSYHTDSIGENSKERLQHSQLEEMEVADLITMLAETTLLDEQASIIHFLWLKLGPNFDTKLANIGGVTVRILIEEVYIKACESRDWSWARLTAGLLKKQLDELEKAVTHLLVRQKQITVGMPSKNEEAITIPKNKEELLQIFTRCYSEDPNSFILAQELIVSLGSLVRTDPRLFVEMFRLRIGLIIQVLASELARLRNLNAEAASQHLLSVSPFELKSMLLSLLSGRLLEESAGPGTENEFGVKGLRTGIGSFRKQIEERKSMRERAKSMRARLRSSENLVGKKMASSSASKLSFASLTAPTVANAEESPSDSEDSLAGEEFQFGIWLRHRRIDGALNRVPSNFYANLWDTVRMFPHGISIDGIVLSYGLTQEMTRNEIKFALQVEQVLNQIAEPEYRELIVEVLTLLGKLRLLLMADPQIPDGRPFEVEYVLQHANRVFVEHNAEMGTIVLECCGSGIGCDGARGICRHFYDTAPAGEFGTVHYVIRAAMDIFAPS
;
A
#
# COMPACT_ATOMS: atom_id res chain seq x y z
N MET A 1 58.61 5.16 -12.64
CA MET A 1 59.41 4.58 -13.73
C MET A 1 58.57 4.35 -14.97
N GLU A 2 57.58 3.45 -14.97
CA GLU A 2 56.77 3.15 -16.18
C GLU A 2 56.14 4.36 -16.88
N ARG A 3 55.56 5.30 -16.12
CA ARG A 3 55.00 6.57 -16.65
C ARG A 3 56.03 7.51 -17.31
N GLN A 4 57.32 7.34 -17.01
CA GLN A 4 58.42 8.13 -17.58
C GLN A 4 59.14 7.39 -18.71
N LYS A 5 59.10 6.05 -18.71
CA LYS A 5 59.71 5.20 -19.74
C LYS A 5 58.85 3.94 -19.88
N HIS A 6 57.99 3.91 -20.89
CA HIS A 6 57.10 2.77 -21.15
C HIS A 6 57.92 1.49 -21.39
N GLY A 7 57.51 0.36 -20.80
CA GLY A 7 58.26 -0.90 -20.87
C GLY A 7 59.48 -0.96 -19.93
N SER A 8 59.49 -0.16 -18.85
CA SER A 8 60.56 -0.18 -17.83
C SER A 8 60.40 -1.29 -16.80
N GLN A 9 59.24 -1.95 -16.75
CA GLN A 9 58.93 -3.05 -15.83
C GLN A 9 58.62 -4.32 -16.61
N ASP A 10 59.29 -5.41 -16.27
CA ASP A 10 58.93 -6.75 -16.74
C ASP A 10 57.54 -7.13 -16.22
N ARG A 11 56.62 -7.41 -17.15
CA ARG A 11 55.23 -7.75 -16.83
C ARG A 11 55.04 -9.25 -16.90
N VAL A 12 54.95 -9.88 -15.73
CA VAL A 12 54.54 -11.30 -15.63
C VAL A 12 53.01 -11.37 -15.74
N PRO A 13 52.43 -12.15 -16.66
CA PRO A 13 50.99 -12.32 -16.76
C PRO A 13 50.45 -13.09 -15.55
N GLY A 14 49.47 -12.51 -14.84
CA GLY A 14 48.73 -13.18 -13.78
C GLY A 14 47.41 -13.77 -14.29
N GLY A 15 47.12 -15.03 -13.94
CA GLY A 15 45.88 -15.71 -14.32
C GLY A 15 46.01 -16.55 -15.60
N THR A 16 44.86 -16.91 -16.19
CA THR A 16 44.78 -17.77 -17.37
C THR A 16 45.11 -17.02 -18.66
N ILE A 17 45.90 -17.66 -19.53
CA ILE A 17 46.34 -17.12 -20.82
C ILE A 17 45.76 -17.99 -21.95
N PRO A 18 45.11 -17.41 -22.97
CA PRO A 18 44.83 -15.98 -23.16
C PRO A 18 43.68 -15.50 -22.25
N PHE A 19 43.86 -14.32 -21.63
CA PHE A 19 42.77 -13.66 -20.92
C PHE A 19 41.79 -13.03 -21.93
N LEU A 20 40.79 -13.81 -22.32
CA LEU A 20 39.88 -13.51 -23.45
C LEU A 20 39.21 -12.13 -23.35
N TRP A 21 38.93 -11.64 -22.14
CA TRP A 21 38.31 -10.31 -21.95
C TRP A 21 39.24 -9.15 -22.31
N ALA A 22 40.53 -9.23 -21.97
CA ALA A 22 41.50 -8.21 -22.40
C ALA A 22 41.79 -8.31 -23.90
N GLN A 23 41.80 -9.52 -24.46
CA GLN A 23 41.97 -9.73 -25.91
C GLN A 23 40.80 -9.19 -26.72
N SER A 24 39.55 -9.43 -26.29
CA SER A 24 38.37 -8.86 -26.96
C SER A 24 38.31 -7.34 -26.83
N LEU A 25 38.68 -6.78 -25.68
CA LEU A 25 38.79 -5.33 -25.49
C LEU A 25 39.87 -4.72 -26.42
N TYR A 26 41.03 -5.38 -26.53
CA TYR A 26 42.11 -4.94 -27.43
C TYR A 26 41.67 -4.92 -28.89
N VAL A 27 41.06 -6.00 -29.39
CA VAL A 27 40.53 -6.07 -30.76
C VAL A 27 39.48 -4.97 -31.00
N LEU A 28 38.57 -4.75 -30.05
CA LEU A 28 37.53 -3.73 -30.14
C LEU A 28 38.14 -2.31 -30.16
N CYS A 29 39.21 -2.06 -29.40
CA CYS A 29 39.97 -0.81 -29.45
C CYS A 29 40.68 -0.61 -30.80
N CYS A 30 41.25 -1.66 -31.41
CA CYS A 30 41.85 -1.57 -32.75
C CYS A 30 40.78 -1.23 -33.81
N LEU A 31 39.63 -1.92 -33.79
CA LEU A 31 38.52 -1.66 -34.72
C LEU A 31 37.98 -0.21 -34.61
N LEU A 32 37.95 0.36 -33.41
CA LEU A 32 37.63 1.77 -33.18
C LEU A 32 38.72 2.72 -33.70
N HIS A 33 40.00 2.40 -33.45
CA HIS A 33 41.14 3.22 -33.86
C HIS A 33 41.26 3.31 -35.38
N ASP A 34 41.16 2.16 -36.04
CA ASP A 34 41.24 1.99 -37.50
C ASP A 34 39.95 2.42 -38.23
N ARG A 35 38.95 2.96 -37.50
CA ARG A 35 37.66 3.45 -38.02
C ARG A 35 36.76 2.38 -38.69
N TYR A 36 37.08 1.10 -38.56
CA TYR A 36 36.21 -0.01 -39.01
C TYR A 36 34.89 -0.09 -38.23
N LEU A 37 34.87 0.47 -37.03
CA LEU A 37 33.72 0.46 -36.15
C LEU A 37 33.53 1.86 -35.55
N THR A 38 32.32 2.42 -35.63
CA THR A 38 32.04 3.74 -35.06
C THR A 38 31.59 3.63 -33.60
N PRO A 39 31.87 4.62 -32.73
CA PRO A 39 31.33 4.61 -31.38
C PRO A 39 29.79 4.51 -31.31
N ALA A 40 29.06 4.90 -32.36
CA ALA A 40 27.60 4.73 -32.44
C ALA A 40 27.17 3.26 -32.60
N GLU A 41 27.98 2.40 -33.23
CA GLU A 41 27.68 0.96 -33.38
C GLU A 41 27.88 0.19 -32.07
N LEU A 42 28.85 0.58 -31.23
CA LEU A 42 29.03 -0.01 -29.89
C LEU A 42 27.94 0.39 -28.89
N ASP A 43 27.43 1.60 -29.04
CA ASP A 43 26.45 2.20 -28.13
C ASP A 43 25.30 2.80 -28.97
N PRO A 44 24.47 1.95 -29.59
CA PRO A 44 23.35 2.38 -30.44
C PRO A 44 22.27 3.14 -29.66
N LEU A 45 22.29 3.02 -28.33
CA LEU A 45 21.43 3.80 -27.42
C LEU A 45 22.05 5.15 -27.02
N SER A 46 23.29 5.45 -27.45
CA SER A 46 24.03 6.66 -27.10
C SER A 46 24.05 6.95 -25.59
N ARG A 47 24.20 5.89 -24.77
CA ARG A 47 24.28 5.98 -23.31
C ARG A 47 25.49 6.80 -22.85
N ARG A 48 26.60 6.83 -23.61
CA ARG A 48 27.74 7.70 -23.30
C ARG A 48 27.39 9.20 -23.28
N LEU A 49 26.41 9.62 -24.09
CA LEU A 49 26.00 11.01 -24.22
C LEU A 49 25.02 11.43 -23.10
N LEU A 50 24.30 10.49 -22.49
CA LEU A 50 23.38 10.76 -21.37
C LEU A 50 24.06 11.46 -20.18
N ALA A 51 25.33 11.16 -19.93
CA ALA A 51 26.08 11.70 -18.79
C ALA A 51 26.58 13.14 -19.00
N THR A 52 26.58 13.64 -20.24
CA THR A 52 27.22 14.92 -20.63
C THR A 52 26.27 15.88 -21.31
N GLU A 53 25.29 15.39 -22.07
CA GLU A 53 24.34 16.22 -22.81
C GLU A 53 22.95 16.18 -22.17
N LYS A 54 22.46 17.34 -21.70
CA LYS A 54 21.05 17.50 -21.31
C LYS A 54 20.19 17.45 -22.56
N ARG A 55 19.52 16.31 -22.77
CA ARG A 55 18.59 16.10 -23.89
C ARG A 55 17.42 17.09 -23.82
N PRO A 56 16.95 17.63 -24.96
CA PRO A 56 15.73 18.44 -24.98
C PRO A 56 14.53 17.60 -24.52
N PRO A 57 13.62 18.15 -23.70
CA PRO A 57 12.46 17.40 -23.22
C PRO A 57 11.56 17.00 -24.38
N CYS A 58 11.18 15.72 -24.42
CA CYS A 58 10.30 15.19 -25.46
C CYS A 58 8.84 15.51 -25.13
N GLU A 59 8.07 16.04 -26.08
CA GLU A 59 6.61 16.17 -25.93
C GLU A 59 5.96 14.81 -26.22
N VAL A 60 5.20 14.27 -25.26
CA VAL A 60 4.49 12.98 -25.44
C VAL A 60 3.14 13.22 -26.12
N GLN A 61 2.91 12.57 -27.25
CA GLN A 61 1.67 12.70 -28.02
C GLN A 61 0.65 11.71 -27.47
N VAL A 62 -0.56 12.17 -27.18
CA VAL A 62 -1.61 11.35 -26.56
C VAL A 62 -2.88 11.44 -27.40
N VAL A 63 -3.36 10.28 -27.84
CA VAL A 63 -4.65 10.13 -28.53
C VAL A 63 -5.60 9.46 -27.54
N ILE A 64 -6.77 10.07 -27.33
CA ILE A 64 -7.83 9.51 -26.50
C ILE A 64 -8.99 9.12 -27.42
N LEU A 65 -9.44 7.87 -27.30
CA LEU A 65 -10.52 7.31 -28.10
C LEU A 65 -11.68 6.86 -27.20
N ALA A 66 -12.91 7.02 -27.67
CA ALA A 66 -14.08 6.45 -27.02
C ALA A 66 -14.34 5.02 -27.54
N GLU A 67 -14.65 4.10 -26.63
CA GLU A 67 -15.11 2.75 -26.98
C GLU A 67 -16.52 2.78 -27.62
N GLY A 68 -17.42 3.59 -27.07
CA GLY A 68 -18.81 3.70 -27.51
C GLY A 68 -19.34 5.13 -27.61
N ARG A 69 -20.56 5.28 -28.16
CA ARG A 69 -21.21 6.59 -28.35
C ARG A 69 -21.52 7.29 -27.03
N ASN A 70 -22.02 6.56 -26.03
CA ASN A 70 -22.33 7.08 -24.70
C ASN A 70 -21.10 7.76 -24.07
N VAL A 71 -19.95 7.08 -24.13
CA VAL A 71 -18.64 7.61 -23.68
C VAL A 71 -18.26 8.88 -24.46
N LYS A 72 -18.37 8.89 -25.78
CA LYS A 72 -18.07 10.07 -26.61
C LYS A 72 -18.96 11.26 -26.24
N GLU A 73 -20.25 11.06 -26.04
CA GLU A 73 -21.20 12.10 -25.65
C GLU A 73 -20.95 12.62 -24.22
N GLU A 74 -20.58 11.74 -23.29
CA GLU A 74 -20.25 12.10 -21.91
C GLU A 74 -18.94 12.93 -21.82
N LEU A 75 -17.94 12.56 -22.61
CA LEU A 75 -16.69 13.32 -22.72
C LEU A 75 -16.91 14.67 -23.41
N LEU A 76 -17.73 14.72 -24.46
CA LEU A 76 -18.09 15.96 -25.15
C LEU A 76 -18.85 16.92 -24.22
N ARG A 77 -19.76 16.41 -23.38
CA ARG A 77 -20.44 17.18 -22.31
C ARG A 77 -19.48 17.77 -21.27
N ASN A 78 -18.26 17.26 -21.19
CA ASN A 78 -17.18 17.76 -20.32
C ASN A 78 -16.10 18.55 -21.09
N GLU A 79 -16.42 19.04 -22.30
CA GLU A 79 -15.54 19.77 -23.22
C GLU A 79 -14.35 18.96 -23.75
N ILE A 80 -14.42 17.64 -23.77
CA ILE A 80 -13.34 16.76 -24.24
C ILE A 80 -13.79 16.10 -25.55
N GLU A 81 -13.35 16.63 -26.68
CA GLU A 81 -13.63 16.08 -28.01
C GLU A 81 -12.73 14.86 -28.28
N VAL A 82 -13.33 13.75 -28.71
CA VAL A 82 -12.65 12.47 -28.98
C VAL A 82 -13.28 11.75 -30.17
N GLN A 83 -12.48 10.93 -30.85
CA GLN A 83 -12.94 10.01 -31.90
C GLN A 83 -13.31 8.64 -31.30
N MET A 84 -14.26 7.93 -31.91
CA MET A 84 -14.47 6.51 -31.64
C MET A 84 -13.47 5.65 -32.44
N ILE A 85 -13.18 4.44 -31.97
CA ILE A 85 -12.33 3.47 -32.70
C ILE A 85 -12.88 3.18 -34.11
N SER A 86 -14.21 3.21 -34.28
CA SER A 86 -14.91 3.02 -35.56
C SER A 86 -14.92 4.23 -36.49
N GLU A 87 -14.51 5.41 -36.02
CA GLU A 87 -14.42 6.65 -36.81
C GLU A 87 -13.02 6.86 -37.42
N LEU A 88 -12.05 6.00 -37.07
CA LEU A 88 -10.68 6.08 -37.58
C LEU A 88 -10.61 5.74 -39.09
N GLU A 89 -9.73 6.44 -39.82
CA GLU A 89 -9.45 6.10 -41.21
C GLU A 89 -9.02 4.63 -41.36
N SER A 90 -9.46 3.96 -42.42
CA SER A 90 -9.20 2.52 -42.68
C SER A 90 -7.72 2.11 -42.77
N LYS A 91 -6.81 3.09 -42.92
CA LYS A 91 -5.36 2.92 -42.87
C LYS A 91 -4.81 2.71 -41.45
N TYR A 92 -5.55 3.13 -40.41
CA TYR A 92 -5.19 2.96 -39.00
C TYR A 92 -5.87 1.73 -38.40
N ALA A 93 -5.22 1.11 -37.42
CA ALA A 93 -5.83 0.12 -36.53
C ALA A 93 -5.31 0.32 -35.11
N VAL A 94 -6.18 0.12 -34.11
CA VAL A 94 -5.81 0.17 -32.69
C VAL A 94 -6.04 -1.20 -32.09
N LEU A 95 -5.01 -1.79 -31.47
CA LEU A 95 -5.03 -3.17 -30.96
C LEU A 95 -4.48 -3.25 -29.52
N PRO A 96 -4.92 -4.22 -28.70
CA PRO A 96 -4.33 -4.45 -27.38
C PRO A 96 -2.85 -4.86 -27.41
N ALA A 97 -2.10 -4.52 -26.36
CA ALA A 97 -0.72 -5.00 -26.15
C ALA A 97 -0.58 -6.54 -26.19
N SER A 98 -1.60 -7.29 -25.77
CA SER A 98 -1.63 -8.76 -25.87
C SER A 98 -1.65 -9.28 -27.31
N VAL A 99 -2.22 -8.53 -28.28
CA VAL A 99 -2.08 -8.85 -29.70
C VAL A 99 -0.66 -8.55 -30.16
N PHE A 100 -0.06 -7.45 -29.71
CA PHE A 100 1.33 -7.13 -30.04
C PHE A 100 2.32 -8.18 -29.52
N ALA A 101 2.08 -8.74 -28.33
CA ALA A 101 2.88 -9.84 -27.78
C ALA A 101 2.88 -11.07 -28.71
N LYS A 102 1.71 -11.46 -29.23
CA LYS A 102 1.55 -12.57 -30.20
C LYS A 102 2.25 -12.28 -31.55
N ILE A 103 2.22 -11.03 -32.00
CA ILE A 103 2.94 -10.59 -33.21
C ILE A 103 4.46 -10.67 -32.97
N LEU A 104 4.94 -10.16 -31.83
CA LEU A 104 6.35 -10.18 -31.45
C LEU A 104 6.87 -11.60 -31.21
N GLN A 105 6.05 -12.55 -30.76
CA GLN A 105 6.42 -13.96 -30.61
C GLN A 105 6.95 -14.55 -31.93
N ARG A 106 6.30 -14.22 -33.06
CA ARG A 106 6.71 -14.67 -34.40
C ARG A 106 8.02 -14.02 -34.89
N VAL A 107 8.45 -12.90 -34.29
CA VAL A 107 9.70 -12.24 -34.67
C VAL A 107 10.90 -13.11 -34.25
N GLY A 108 11.73 -13.45 -35.23
CA GLY A 108 12.87 -14.37 -35.03
C GLY A 108 12.49 -15.86 -35.04
N GLN A 109 11.22 -16.21 -35.28
CA GLN A 109 10.82 -17.60 -35.49
C GLN A 109 11.38 -18.09 -36.83
N SER A 110 11.97 -19.28 -36.85
CA SER A 110 12.48 -19.91 -38.07
C SER A 110 12.42 -21.43 -37.94
N THR A 111 11.46 -22.03 -38.65
CA THR A 111 11.30 -23.50 -38.72
C THR A 111 12.55 -24.20 -39.26
N LYS A 112 13.24 -23.59 -40.24
CA LYS A 112 14.48 -24.11 -40.82
C LYS A 112 15.66 -24.14 -39.83
N LEU A 113 15.68 -23.24 -38.85
CA LEU A 113 16.75 -23.13 -37.84
C LEU A 113 16.32 -23.64 -36.45
N ASN A 114 15.14 -24.26 -36.33
CA ASN A 114 14.51 -24.64 -35.06
C ASN A 114 14.41 -23.49 -34.03
N LEU A 115 14.30 -22.24 -34.51
CA LEU A 115 14.12 -21.06 -33.66
C LEU A 115 12.62 -20.85 -33.39
N SER A 116 12.23 -20.88 -32.13
CA SER A 116 10.84 -20.70 -31.67
C SER A 116 10.38 -19.23 -31.67
N GLY A 117 11.28 -18.28 -31.88
CA GLY A 117 11.00 -16.84 -31.86
C GLY A 117 11.16 -16.22 -30.46
N ARG A 118 10.47 -15.11 -30.21
CA ARG A 118 10.51 -14.43 -28.91
C ARG A 118 9.58 -15.15 -27.91
N PRO A 119 9.97 -15.32 -26.63
CA PRO A 119 9.08 -15.85 -25.59
C PRO A 119 7.78 -15.03 -25.44
N ALA A 120 6.65 -15.73 -25.29
CA ALA A 120 5.29 -15.14 -25.28
C ALA A 120 4.89 -14.53 -23.92
N ASP A 121 5.52 -15.01 -22.85
CA ASP A 121 5.49 -14.49 -21.48
C ASP A 121 6.20 -13.14 -21.33
N ARG A 122 7.10 -12.79 -22.27
CA ARG A 122 7.89 -11.55 -22.18
C ARG A 122 7.09 -10.30 -22.54
N ASP A 123 6.73 -9.57 -21.50
CA ASP A 123 6.07 -8.26 -21.51
C ASP A 123 6.42 -7.31 -22.67
N VAL A 124 5.39 -6.60 -23.09
CA VAL A 124 5.45 -5.58 -24.13
C VAL A 124 5.67 -4.24 -23.43
N GLN A 125 6.95 -3.94 -23.18
CA GLN A 125 7.37 -2.71 -22.52
C GLN A 125 6.75 -1.46 -23.15
N LEU A 126 6.34 -0.49 -22.33
CA LEU A 126 5.63 0.73 -22.73
C LEU A 126 6.29 1.52 -23.88
N LEU A 127 7.62 1.62 -23.91
CA LEU A 127 8.35 2.28 -25.00
C LEU A 127 8.16 1.59 -26.36
N SER A 128 7.73 0.33 -26.35
CA SER A 128 7.37 -0.44 -27.54
C SER A 128 5.92 -0.16 -27.98
N THR A 129 4.95 -0.01 -27.08
CA THR A 129 3.57 0.38 -27.45
C THR A 129 3.45 1.86 -27.81
N SER A 130 4.35 2.70 -27.32
CA SER A 130 4.31 4.17 -27.49
C SER A 130 4.75 4.68 -28.88
N ARG A 131 4.41 3.94 -29.95
CA ARG A 131 4.79 4.24 -31.35
C ARG A 131 3.84 3.58 -32.35
N LEU A 132 3.88 4.02 -33.61
CA LEU A 132 3.14 3.37 -34.70
C LEU A 132 3.96 2.23 -35.34
N TYR A 133 3.26 1.19 -35.77
CA TYR A 133 3.82 0.06 -36.51
C TYR A 133 3.22 -0.06 -37.90
N HIS A 134 4.07 -0.08 -38.92
CA HIS A 134 3.64 -0.40 -40.27
C HIS A 134 3.65 -1.93 -40.44
N VAL A 135 2.46 -2.52 -40.64
CA VAL A 135 2.26 -3.96 -40.80
C VAL A 135 1.34 -4.19 -42.01
N GLY A 136 1.86 -4.84 -43.04
CA GLY A 136 1.18 -4.87 -44.35
C GLY A 136 0.91 -3.44 -44.83
N ASN A 137 -0.31 -3.18 -45.29
CA ASN A 137 -0.73 -1.85 -45.74
C ASN A 137 -1.32 -0.96 -44.63
N LYS A 138 -1.24 -1.35 -43.34
CA LYS A 138 -1.86 -0.62 -42.21
C LYS A 138 -0.83 -0.03 -41.25
N LEU A 139 -1.19 1.10 -40.65
CA LEU A 139 -0.51 1.71 -39.51
C LEU A 139 -1.23 1.31 -38.22
N VAL A 140 -0.60 0.43 -37.43
CA VAL A 140 -1.13 -0.13 -36.20
C VAL A 140 -0.58 0.63 -35.00
N ALA A 141 -1.46 1.15 -34.15
CA ALA A 141 -1.12 1.60 -32.80
C ALA A 141 -1.50 0.50 -31.80
N PHE A 142 -0.68 0.32 -30.76
CA PHE A 142 -1.00 -0.62 -29.68
C PHE A 142 -1.32 0.15 -28.40
N THR A 143 -2.43 -0.20 -27.74
CA THR A 143 -2.72 0.39 -26.42
C THR A 143 -1.67 -0.08 -25.41
N PRO A 144 -1.31 0.74 -24.40
CA PRO A 144 -0.38 0.36 -23.35
C PRO A 144 -0.79 -0.91 -22.60
N GLN A 145 0.20 -1.68 -22.13
CA GLN A 145 -0.05 -2.95 -21.43
C GLN A 145 -0.89 -2.77 -20.15
N PHE A 146 -0.77 -1.65 -19.44
CA PHE A 146 -1.57 -1.32 -18.24
C PHE A 146 -3.07 -1.14 -18.53
N MET A 147 -3.49 -1.08 -19.81
CA MET A 147 -4.91 -1.04 -20.19
C MET A 147 -5.51 -2.42 -20.45
N ASP A 148 -4.72 -3.50 -20.43
CA ASP A 148 -5.21 -4.86 -20.67
C ASP A 148 -5.83 -5.43 -19.38
N VAL A 149 -7.11 -5.12 -19.17
CA VAL A 149 -7.92 -5.51 -17.99
C VAL A 149 -7.89 -7.01 -17.66
N ARG A 150 -7.47 -7.87 -18.59
CA ARG A 150 -7.35 -9.32 -18.36
C ARG A 150 -6.05 -9.75 -17.70
N ARG A 151 -5.06 -8.85 -17.57
CA ARG A 151 -3.74 -9.14 -16.99
C ARG A 151 -3.67 -8.90 -15.48
N SER A 152 -4.35 -7.86 -14.98
CA SER A 152 -4.21 -7.41 -13.59
C SER A 152 -5.54 -6.82 -13.10
N HIS A 153 -6.04 -7.26 -11.94
CA HIS A 153 -7.28 -6.72 -11.36
C HIS A 153 -7.10 -5.27 -10.88
N LEU A 154 -5.87 -4.81 -10.69
CA LEU A 154 -5.55 -3.42 -10.35
C LEU A 154 -6.15 -2.41 -11.35
N VAL A 155 -6.29 -2.80 -12.61
CA VAL A 155 -6.82 -1.95 -13.70
C VAL A 155 -8.31 -1.60 -13.51
N TYR A 156 -9.07 -2.42 -12.76
CA TYR A 156 -10.49 -2.14 -12.46
C TYR A 156 -10.67 -1.04 -11.41
N ASP A 157 -9.64 -0.72 -10.60
CA ASP A 157 -9.65 0.50 -9.79
C ASP A 157 -9.19 1.67 -10.64
N ILE A 158 -10.19 2.39 -11.18
CA ILE A 158 -9.99 3.54 -12.07
C ILE A 158 -9.03 4.58 -11.48
N ARG A 159 -8.92 4.71 -10.15
CA ARG A 159 -8.01 5.66 -9.51
C ARG A 159 -6.56 5.18 -9.55
N VAL A 160 -6.31 3.87 -9.42
CA VAL A 160 -4.98 3.28 -9.68
C VAL A 160 -4.61 3.50 -11.14
N LEU A 161 -5.54 3.21 -12.07
CA LEU A 161 -5.31 3.40 -13.51
C LEU A 161 -4.95 4.84 -13.87
N MET A 162 -5.61 5.87 -13.30
CA MET A 162 -5.25 7.28 -13.54
C MET A 162 -3.88 7.68 -12.97
N ASP A 163 -3.45 7.07 -11.86
CA ASP A 163 -2.12 7.28 -11.29
C ASP A 163 -1.02 6.56 -12.09
N GLU A 164 -1.33 5.39 -12.64
CA GLU A 164 -0.47 4.69 -13.61
C GLU A 164 -0.33 5.51 -14.89
N TRP A 165 -1.40 6.06 -15.47
CA TRP A 165 -1.31 6.97 -16.62
C TRP A 165 -0.35 8.12 -16.35
N SER A 166 -0.47 8.76 -15.19
CA SER A 166 0.40 9.87 -14.77
C SER A 166 1.86 9.43 -14.65
N SER A 167 2.11 8.28 -14.01
CA SER A 167 3.44 7.72 -13.78
C SER A 167 4.13 7.26 -15.08
N GLU A 168 3.37 6.63 -15.97
CA GLU A 168 3.88 6.00 -17.17
C GLU A 168 4.05 7.00 -18.33
N LEU A 169 3.20 8.03 -18.43
CA LEU A 169 3.46 9.18 -19.30
C LEU A 169 4.72 9.95 -18.86
N TYR A 170 4.94 10.11 -17.54
CA TYR A 170 6.18 10.67 -17.00
C TYR A 170 7.40 9.78 -17.23
N TYR A 171 7.25 8.45 -17.18
CA TYR A 171 8.32 7.55 -17.55
C TYR A 171 8.71 7.69 -19.04
N ILE A 172 7.74 7.75 -19.95
CA ILE A 172 8.00 8.01 -21.38
C ILE A 172 8.70 9.35 -21.57
N TYR A 173 8.17 10.43 -20.98
CA TYR A 173 8.71 11.79 -21.08
C TYR A 173 10.20 11.87 -20.73
N ASN A 174 10.64 11.16 -19.68
CA ASN A 174 12.04 11.15 -19.24
C ASN A 174 12.90 10.10 -19.97
N SER A 175 12.32 9.00 -20.43
CA SER A 175 13.07 7.85 -20.96
C SER A 175 13.12 7.79 -22.49
N TRP A 176 12.30 8.57 -23.19
CA TRP A 176 12.28 8.58 -24.65
C TRP A 176 13.58 9.11 -25.22
N ASN A 177 14.27 8.29 -26.00
CA ASN A 177 15.54 8.63 -26.59
C ASN A 177 15.36 9.10 -28.03
N SER A 178 15.19 10.41 -28.21
CA SER A 178 15.08 11.07 -29.52
C SER A 178 16.33 10.94 -30.41
N VAL A 179 17.47 10.49 -29.86
CA VAL A 179 18.70 10.22 -30.65
C VAL A 179 18.66 8.82 -31.28
N SER A 180 18.16 7.82 -30.56
CA SER A 180 18.09 6.43 -31.07
C SER A 180 16.72 6.05 -31.65
N ILE A 181 15.68 6.87 -31.42
CA ILE A 181 14.33 6.67 -31.93
C ILE A 181 13.92 7.95 -32.64
N SER A 182 13.81 7.88 -33.97
CA SER A 182 13.33 9.00 -34.79
C SER A 182 11.83 9.21 -34.56
N GLY A 183 11.44 10.46 -34.29
CA GLY A 183 10.05 10.84 -34.03
C GLY A 183 9.68 10.85 -32.54
N ARG A 184 8.48 11.40 -32.28
CA ARG A 184 7.92 11.57 -30.94
C ARG A 184 7.18 10.29 -30.47
N PRO A 185 7.06 10.04 -29.17
CA PRO A 185 6.26 8.93 -28.65
C PRO A 185 4.77 9.24 -28.79
N LEU A 186 4.00 8.23 -29.18
CA LEU A 186 2.55 8.28 -29.32
C LEU A 186 1.89 7.26 -28.40
N VAL A 187 1.06 7.71 -27.47
CA VAL A 187 0.28 6.87 -26.57
C VAL A 187 -1.18 6.93 -26.97
N VAL A 188 -1.81 5.77 -27.22
CA VAL A 188 -3.24 5.66 -27.52
C VAL A 188 -3.95 5.09 -26.31
N LEU A 189 -4.90 5.86 -25.76
CA LEU A 189 -5.72 5.50 -24.61
C LEU A 189 -7.18 5.35 -25.06
N VAL A 190 -7.84 4.26 -24.65
CA VAL A 190 -9.26 4.00 -24.92
C VAL A 190 -10.06 4.20 -23.63
N ILE A 191 -11.15 4.95 -23.69
CA ILE A 191 -12.09 5.15 -22.58
C ILE A 191 -13.25 4.18 -22.74
N SER A 192 -13.45 3.33 -21.74
CA SER A 192 -14.57 2.39 -21.62
C SER A 192 -15.71 2.96 -20.79
N ASP A 193 -16.92 2.43 -20.98
CA ASP A 193 -18.13 2.94 -20.31
C ASP A 193 -18.06 2.80 -18.78
N ASN A 194 -17.53 1.67 -18.30
CA ASN A 194 -17.26 1.40 -16.87
C ASN A 194 -16.30 2.40 -16.19
N MET A 195 -15.56 3.22 -16.95
CA MET A 195 -14.71 4.28 -16.41
C MET A 195 -15.49 5.57 -16.09
N LEU A 196 -16.68 5.74 -16.68
CA LEU A 196 -17.50 6.95 -16.58
C LEU A 196 -18.84 6.72 -15.87
N GLN A 197 -19.20 5.46 -15.59
CA GLN A 197 -20.32 5.11 -14.73
C GLN A 197 -20.13 5.73 -13.33
N THR A 198 -21.23 6.25 -12.77
CA THR A 198 -21.29 6.75 -11.41
C THR A 198 -22.06 5.74 -10.56
N ASP A 199 -21.37 5.11 -9.62
CA ASP A 199 -22.00 4.25 -8.61
C ASP A 199 -23.12 5.05 -7.91
N ALA A 200 -24.32 4.49 -7.82
CA ALA A 200 -25.50 5.21 -7.34
C ALA A 200 -25.37 5.60 -5.86
N VAL A 201 -25.86 6.79 -5.51
CA VAL A 201 -25.78 7.31 -4.14
C VAL A 201 -26.83 6.64 -3.26
N VAL A 202 -26.44 5.60 -2.52
CA VAL A 202 -27.13 5.24 -1.27
C VAL A 202 -26.87 6.37 -0.26
N GLU A 203 -27.89 6.95 0.38
CA GLU A 203 -27.70 7.94 1.46
C GLU A 203 -27.69 7.27 2.84
N ASP A 204 -26.62 6.54 3.16
CA ASP A 204 -26.43 5.98 4.50
C ASP A 204 -25.86 7.03 5.48
N THR A 205 -26.69 7.47 6.43
CA THR A 205 -26.39 8.53 7.41
C THR A 205 -25.33 8.14 8.49
N SER A 206 -24.53 7.09 8.25
CA SER A 206 -23.46 6.61 9.14
C SER A 206 -22.08 6.69 8.47
N ARG A 207 -21.85 7.70 7.63
CA ARG A 207 -20.64 7.81 6.81
C ARG A 207 -19.54 8.66 7.42
N SER A 208 -18.32 8.19 7.19
CA SER A 208 -17.09 8.89 7.52
C SER A 208 -16.76 9.88 6.41
N PHE A 209 -16.27 11.07 6.78
CA PHE A 209 -15.80 12.11 5.83
C PHE A 209 -14.86 11.60 4.72
N ILE A 210 -14.18 10.45 4.92
CA ILE A 210 -13.29 9.84 3.94
C ILE A 210 -14.07 9.16 2.78
N THR A 211 -15.26 8.59 3.01
CA THR A 211 -16.00 7.82 1.98
C THR A 211 -16.78 8.71 1.01
N ASP A 212 -17.29 9.86 1.45
CA ASP A 212 -18.03 10.77 0.57
C ASP A 212 -17.12 11.46 -0.47
N ILE A 213 -15.82 11.53 -0.17
CA ILE A 213 -14.78 12.01 -1.11
C ILE A 213 -14.46 10.94 -2.17
N THR A 214 -14.64 9.64 -1.88
CA THR A 214 -14.19 8.55 -2.77
C THR A 214 -15.23 8.06 -3.77
N GLN A 215 -16.53 8.03 -3.46
CA GLN A 215 -17.53 7.52 -4.43
C GLN A 215 -17.88 8.51 -5.55
N LYS A 216 -17.95 9.82 -5.26
CA LYS A 216 -18.00 10.88 -6.31
C LYS A 216 -16.69 11.00 -7.13
N SER A 217 -15.67 10.18 -6.86
CA SER A 217 -14.32 10.40 -7.39
C SER A 217 -13.98 9.69 -8.71
N GLN A 218 -14.63 8.59 -9.11
CA GLN A 218 -14.15 7.80 -10.26
C GLN A 218 -14.22 8.57 -11.59
N LYS A 219 -15.44 8.94 -12.01
CA LYS A 219 -15.70 9.81 -13.17
C LYS A 219 -14.93 11.13 -13.06
N SER A 220 -14.86 11.70 -11.85
CA SER A 220 -14.10 12.92 -11.57
C SER A 220 -12.58 12.75 -11.76
N ALA A 221 -12.01 11.60 -11.42
CA ALA A 221 -10.60 11.27 -11.60
C ALA A 221 -10.26 11.08 -13.08
N VAL A 222 -11.11 10.39 -13.85
CA VAL A 222 -10.96 10.26 -15.30
C VAL A 222 -11.04 11.63 -15.97
N LEU A 223 -12.10 12.39 -15.72
CA LEU A 223 -12.26 13.74 -16.27
C LEU A 223 -11.14 14.69 -15.82
N GLY A 224 -10.64 14.54 -14.58
CA GLY A 224 -9.52 15.30 -14.05
C GLY A 224 -8.19 14.95 -14.72
N ALA A 225 -7.93 13.68 -15.02
CA ALA A 225 -6.77 13.23 -15.78
C ALA A 225 -6.84 13.70 -17.24
N LEU A 226 -8.00 13.57 -17.89
CA LEU A 226 -8.22 14.02 -19.25
C LEU A 226 -8.11 15.55 -19.38
N LYS A 227 -8.62 16.33 -18.42
CA LYS A 227 -8.43 17.79 -18.37
C LYS A 227 -6.95 18.17 -18.17
N LYS A 228 -6.18 17.44 -17.35
CA LYS A 228 -4.71 17.63 -17.24
C LYS A 228 -4.00 17.34 -18.57
N ILE A 229 -4.40 16.28 -19.29
CA ILE A 229 -3.86 15.94 -20.62
C ILE A 229 -4.22 17.02 -21.65
N LYS A 230 -5.48 17.47 -21.71
CA LYS A 230 -5.93 18.58 -22.58
C LYS A 230 -5.17 19.88 -22.30
N ASN A 231 -4.89 20.17 -21.03
CA ASN A 231 -4.10 21.34 -20.60
C ASN A 231 -2.58 21.19 -20.84
N GLY A 232 -2.12 20.05 -21.35
CA GLY A 232 -0.75 19.81 -21.79
C GLY A 232 0.25 19.38 -20.71
N TYR A 233 -0.20 19.05 -19.49
CA TYR A 233 0.70 18.60 -18.41
C TYR A 233 0.04 17.64 -17.42
N ILE A 234 0.62 16.45 -17.25
CA ILE A 234 0.15 15.41 -16.32
C ILE A 234 1.33 14.68 -15.68
N GLY A 235 1.30 14.43 -14.36
CA GLY A 235 2.32 13.61 -13.67
C GLY A 235 3.76 14.14 -13.68
N GLY A 236 3.99 15.37 -14.15
CA GLY A 236 5.34 15.90 -14.43
C GLY A 236 5.75 15.86 -15.91
N ALA A 237 4.94 15.24 -16.76
CA ALA A 237 5.16 15.09 -18.19
C ALA A 237 4.49 16.21 -18.99
N ARG A 238 5.20 16.75 -19.98
CA ARG A 238 4.59 17.61 -21.01
C ARG A 238 3.95 16.75 -22.10
N VAL A 239 2.65 16.92 -22.29
CA VAL A 239 1.84 16.11 -23.21
C VAL A 239 1.13 16.98 -24.24
N VAL A 240 0.74 16.40 -25.37
CA VAL A 240 -0.06 17.04 -26.41
C VAL A 240 -1.19 16.11 -26.81
N MET A 241 -2.43 16.55 -26.61
CA MET A 241 -3.64 15.82 -27.05
C MET A 241 -3.97 16.15 -28.51
N GLY A 242 -4.42 15.16 -29.28
CA GLY A 242 -4.83 15.33 -30.68
C GLY A 242 -5.30 14.01 -31.32
N ASN A 243 -5.65 14.02 -32.60
CA ASN A 243 -6.07 12.81 -33.31
C ASN A 243 -4.87 12.05 -33.88
N ILE A 244 -5.07 10.75 -34.17
CA ILE A 244 -4.02 9.88 -34.73
C ILE A 244 -3.55 10.34 -36.13
N SER A 245 -4.42 10.99 -36.90
CA SER A 245 -4.12 11.66 -38.17
C SER A 245 -3.03 12.73 -38.00
N ASP A 246 -3.18 13.56 -36.98
CA ASP A 246 -2.44 14.80 -36.79
C ASP A 246 -0.99 14.51 -36.40
N PHE A 247 -0.78 13.43 -35.64
CA PHE A 247 0.52 12.99 -35.18
C PHE A 247 1.26 12.06 -36.15
N SER A 248 0.61 11.59 -37.22
CA SER A 248 1.17 10.57 -38.14
C SER A 248 2.45 10.98 -38.86
N SER A 249 2.69 12.29 -39.02
CA SER A 249 3.91 12.86 -39.61
C SER A 249 5.05 13.08 -38.60
N THR A 250 4.75 13.10 -37.30
CA THR A 250 5.70 13.44 -36.22
C THR A 250 6.03 12.28 -35.28
N THR A 251 5.15 11.28 -35.23
CA THR A 251 5.27 10.09 -34.39
C THR A 251 6.39 9.16 -34.89
N SER A 252 7.07 8.48 -33.96
CA SER A 252 7.95 7.36 -34.30
C SER A 252 7.18 6.24 -35.01
N VAL A 253 7.61 5.86 -36.21
CA VAL A 253 7.09 4.70 -36.96
C VAL A 253 8.14 3.60 -37.00
N SER A 254 7.73 2.35 -36.80
CA SER A 254 8.59 1.16 -36.93
C SER A 254 7.95 0.17 -37.92
N LYS A 255 8.74 -0.47 -38.78
CA LYS A 255 8.22 -1.44 -39.76
C LYS A 255 8.32 -2.87 -39.21
N LEU A 256 7.26 -3.66 -39.35
CA LEU A 256 7.27 -5.10 -39.07
C LEU A 256 6.98 -5.85 -40.38
N GLU A 257 8.00 -6.55 -40.87
CA GLU A 257 7.91 -7.40 -42.06
C GLU A 257 7.90 -8.86 -41.64
N PHE A 258 7.01 -9.64 -42.22
CA PHE A 258 6.89 -11.08 -42.02
C PHE A 258 6.86 -11.76 -43.39
N GLN A 259 7.51 -12.92 -43.53
CA GLN A 259 7.51 -13.65 -44.80
C GLN A 259 6.15 -14.27 -45.13
N ASP A 260 5.31 -14.53 -44.11
CA ASP A 260 3.99 -15.12 -44.26
C ASP A 260 2.87 -14.09 -44.01
N GLY A 261 1.91 -14.00 -44.93
CA GLY A 261 0.72 -13.13 -44.81
C GLY A 261 -0.23 -13.48 -43.65
N SER A 262 0.05 -14.53 -42.86
CA SER A 262 -0.78 -14.97 -41.72
C SER A 262 -0.90 -13.91 -40.60
N VAL A 263 -0.04 -12.89 -40.55
CA VAL A 263 -0.16 -11.85 -39.51
C VAL A 263 -1.42 -10.99 -39.71
N GLU A 264 -1.93 -10.83 -40.93
CA GLU A 264 -3.14 -10.06 -41.18
C GLU A 264 -4.41 -10.73 -40.60
N GLN A 265 -4.40 -12.07 -40.43
CA GLN A 265 -5.46 -12.82 -39.75
C GLN A 265 -5.57 -12.48 -38.25
N LEU A 266 -4.50 -11.96 -37.65
CA LEU A 266 -4.52 -11.47 -36.26
C LEU A 266 -5.23 -10.11 -36.13
N PHE A 267 -5.53 -9.42 -37.24
CA PHE A 267 -6.34 -8.20 -37.25
C PHE A 267 -7.85 -8.49 -37.34
N THR A 268 -8.24 -9.63 -37.93
CA THR A 268 -9.64 -10.04 -38.06
C THR A 268 -10.17 -10.78 -36.82
N THR A 269 -9.31 -11.19 -35.89
CA THR A 269 -9.67 -11.86 -34.63
C THR A 269 -10.00 -10.87 -33.49
N ASN A 270 -10.46 -9.65 -33.83
CA ASN A 270 -10.95 -8.67 -32.88
C ASN A 270 -12.46 -8.86 -32.64
N GLY A 271 -12.81 -9.37 -31.46
CA GLY A 271 -14.19 -9.53 -31.00
C GLY A 271 -14.29 -10.71 -30.05
N GLU A 272 -14.23 -11.92 -30.60
CA GLU A 272 -14.26 -13.16 -29.82
C GLU A 272 -12.84 -13.64 -29.48
N ALA A 273 -12.27 -13.06 -28.43
CA ALA A 273 -11.29 -13.80 -27.67
C ALA A 273 -12.01 -14.93 -26.94
N GLN A 274 -12.05 -16.11 -27.55
CA GLN A 274 -12.61 -17.35 -27.00
C GLN A 274 -12.44 -17.45 -25.46
N PRO A 275 -13.51 -17.30 -24.65
CA PRO A 275 -13.70 -18.31 -23.60
C PRO A 275 -13.67 -19.67 -24.30
N ARG A 276 -13.21 -20.75 -23.65
CA ARG A 276 -13.14 -22.08 -24.27
C ARG A 276 -14.53 -22.52 -24.80
N SER A 277 -14.82 -22.19 -26.05
CA SER A 277 -16.11 -22.35 -26.69
C SER A 277 -16.12 -23.67 -27.43
N LEU A 278 -16.92 -24.62 -26.94
CA LEU A 278 -17.09 -25.91 -27.60
C LEU A 278 -17.65 -25.72 -29.02
N PRO A 279 -17.23 -26.54 -30.01
CA PRO A 279 -17.78 -26.46 -31.36
C PRO A 279 -19.28 -26.76 -31.37
N ARG A 280 -20.06 -25.90 -32.03
CA ARG A 280 -21.50 -26.09 -32.22
C ARG A 280 -21.78 -26.68 -33.61
N GLU A 281 -21.84 -27.99 -33.72
CA GLU A 281 -22.44 -28.64 -34.88
C GLU A 281 -23.97 -28.74 -34.69
N THR A 282 -24.71 -28.15 -35.61
CA THR A 282 -26.13 -28.44 -35.84
C THR A 282 -26.28 -29.02 -37.24
N PRO A 283 -27.10 -30.05 -37.41
CA PRO A 283 -28.21 -29.90 -38.34
C PRO A 283 -29.55 -29.74 -37.62
N TYR A 284 -30.47 -29.05 -38.29
CA TYR A 284 -31.89 -29.04 -37.96
C TYR A 284 -32.47 -30.46 -37.89
N GLU A 285 -33.31 -30.72 -36.88
CA GLU A 285 -34.58 -31.39 -37.16
C GLU A 285 -35.67 -30.95 -36.17
N SER A 286 -36.88 -30.77 -36.68
CA SER A 286 -38.01 -30.14 -35.97
C SER A 286 -38.80 -31.16 -35.15
N GLY A 287 -38.92 -30.95 -33.83
CA GLY A 287 -39.77 -31.78 -33.00
C GLY A 287 -40.06 -31.16 -31.63
N THR A 288 -41.21 -30.51 -31.49
CA THR A 288 -41.78 -30.21 -30.16
C THR A 288 -42.32 -31.48 -29.52
N PRO A 289 -42.02 -31.71 -28.24
CA PRO A 289 -43.07 -32.15 -27.34
C PRO A 289 -43.20 -31.22 -26.13
N ARG A 290 -44.44 -30.79 -25.87
CA ARG A 290 -44.83 -30.13 -24.62
C ARG A 290 -44.66 -31.11 -23.45
N GLY A 291 -43.60 -30.95 -22.67
CA GLY A 291 -43.43 -31.62 -21.37
C GLY A 291 -43.93 -30.72 -20.23
N THR A 292 -45.19 -30.87 -19.82
CA THR A 292 -45.72 -30.18 -18.62
C THR A 292 -45.18 -30.84 -17.36
N LEU A 293 -43.99 -30.46 -16.90
CA LEU A 293 -43.58 -30.74 -15.52
C LEU A 293 -44.29 -29.78 -14.57
N ARG A 294 -44.99 -30.36 -13.59
CA ARG A 294 -45.74 -29.64 -12.57
C ARG A 294 -44.79 -28.76 -11.74
N ARG A 295 -45.18 -27.50 -11.53
CA ARG A 295 -44.65 -26.69 -10.42
C ARG A 295 -44.98 -27.42 -9.10
N SER A 296 -43.94 -27.81 -8.36
CA SER A 296 -44.07 -28.25 -6.97
C SER A 296 -44.00 -27.03 -6.04
N ASP A 297 -45.14 -26.40 -5.83
CA ASP A 297 -45.31 -25.31 -4.87
C ASP A 297 -45.19 -25.82 -3.42
N SER A 298 -43.95 -25.98 -2.94
CA SER A 298 -43.65 -26.08 -1.49
C SER A 298 -42.24 -25.63 -1.06
N VAL A 299 -41.31 -25.44 -2.01
CA VAL A 299 -39.88 -25.23 -1.70
C VAL A 299 -39.48 -23.73 -1.70
N ARG A 300 -40.25 -22.85 -2.36
CA ARG A 300 -39.95 -21.41 -2.52
C ARG A 300 -39.78 -20.60 -1.22
N GLY A 301 -40.34 -21.07 -0.10
CA GLY A 301 -40.45 -20.25 1.12
C GLY A 301 -39.31 -20.36 2.14
N ARG A 302 -38.30 -21.22 1.94
CA ARG A 302 -37.35 -21.57 3.03
C ARG A 302 -35.88 -21.20 2.81
N TRP A 303 -35.44 -20.92 1.58
CA TRP A 303 -34.00 -20.84 1.24
C TRP A 303 -33.46 -19.42 1.00
N PHE A 304 -34.34 -18.41 0.91
CA PHE A 304 -34.05 -17.09 0.34
C PHE A 304 -33.31 -16.09 1.28
N LYS A 305 -32.52 -16.54 2.27
CA LYS A 305 -32.00 -15.65 3.35
C LYS A 305 -30.58 -15.93 3.89
N GLN A 306 -29.77 -16.81 3.29
CA GLN A 306 -28.94 -17.68 4.15
C GLN A 306 -27.43 -17.89 3.84
N PHE A 307 -26.79 -17.14 2.93
CA PHE A 307 -25.45 -17.52 2.41
C PHE A 307 -24.20 -16.76 2.90
N ASN A 308 -24.31 -15.71 3.72
CA ASN A 308 -23.17 -14.86 4.14
C ASN A 308 -22.07 -15.53 5.01
N THR A 309 -22.25 -16.78 5.46
CA THR A 309 -21.34 -17.42 6.43
C THR A 309 -20.08 -18.03 5.80
N VAL A 310 -20.12 -18.46 4.52
CA VAL A 310 -18.96 -19.07 3.84
C VAL A 310 -17.86 -18.02 3.62
N GLN A 311 -18.24 -16.82 3.16
CA GLN A 311 -17.33 -15.69 3.02
C GLN A 311 -16.69 -15.37 4.39
N ALA A 312 -17.49 -15.18 5.45
CA ALA A 312 -16.96 -14.91 6.79
C ALA A 312 -16.00 -16.00 7.32
N ALA A 313 -16.27 -17.28 7.05
CA ALA A 313 -15.40 -18.39 7.44
C ALA A 313 -14.12 -18.47 6.61
N SER A 314 -14.20 -18.27 5.29
CA SER A 314 -13.05 -18.22 4.37
C SER A 314 -12.15 -17.01 4.63
N MET A 315 -12.72 -15.92 5.15
CA MET A 315 -12.03 -14.67 5.47
C MET A 315 -11.41 -14.65 6.88
N ARG A 316 -11.42 -15.77 7.62
CA ARG A 316 -10.75 -15.92 8.94
C ARG A 316 -9.26 -16.25 8.78
N HIS A 317 -8.46 -15.24 8.48
CA HIS A 317 -7.04 -15.45 8.18
C HIS A 317 -6.15 -15.51 9.42
N ARG A 318 -5.58 -16.70 9.68
CA ARG A 318 -4.57 -16.96 10.74
C ARG A 318 -3.24 -16.22 10.57
N SER A 319 -3.09 -15.43 9.51
CA SER A 319 -1.91 -14.61 9.16
C SER A 319 -2.05 -13.15 9.59
N ILE A 320 -3.29 -12.63 9.67
CA ILE A 320 -3.64 -11.26 10.07
C ILE A 320 -4.26 -11.28 11.48
N VAL A 321 -3.85 -12.23 12.32
CA VAL A 321 -4.20 -12.24 13.74
C VAL A 321 -3.43 -11.10 14.40
N LEU A 322 -4.17 -10.14 14.96
CA LEU A 322 -3.64 -9.13 15.85
C LEU A 322 -3.42 -9.80 17.21
N ASP A 323 -2.27 -9.59 17.84
CA ASP A 323 -1.97 -10.16 19.15
C ASP A 323 -2.96 -9.69 20.22
N SER A 324 -3.07 -10.44 21.31
CA SER A 324 -3.97 -10.12 22.44
C SER A 324 -3.84 -8.66 22.92
N ASN A 325 -2.62 -8.12 22.86
CA ASN A 325 -2.26 -6.78 23.32
C ASN A 325 -2.80 -5.64 22.41
N ASP A 326 -3.32 -5.95 21.22
CA ASP A 326 -4.09 -5.00 20.38
C ASP A 326 -5.59 -5.02 20.73
N ALA A 327 -6.13 -6.18 21.13
CA ALA A 327 -7.55 -6.33 21.48
C ALA A 327 -7.95 -5.54 22.74
N ASP A 328 -7.02 -5.32 23.67
CA ASP A 328 -7.29 -4.58 24.92
C ASP A 328 -7.43 -3.06 24.73
N LEU A 329 -6.87 -2.48 23.66
CA LEU A 329 -7.11 -1.08 23.30
C LEU A 329 -8.56 -0.84 22.83
N LEU A 330 -9.21 -1.86 22.27
CA LEU A 330 -10.61 -1.79 21.83
C LEU A 330 -11.59 -1.90 23.02
N LYS A 331 -11.27 -2.72 24.03
CA LYS A 331 -12.12 -2.91 25.23
C LYS A 331 -12.35 -1.60 26.00
N LEU A 332 -11.33 -0.76 26.10
CA LEU A 332 -11.37 0.50 26.86
C LEU A 332 -12.31 1.56 26.26
N ARG A 333 -12.73 1.43 24.99
CA ARG A 333 -13.59 2.43 24.32
C ARG A 333 -15.08 2.08 24.30
N LEU A 334 -15.42 0.80 24.48
CA LEU A 334 -16.80 0.29 24.36
C LEU A 334 -17.68 0.56 25.60
N ALA A 335 -17.11 1.06 26.70
CA ALA A 335 -17.86 1.35 27.92
C ALA A 335 -18.85 2.54 27.80
N ASN A 336 -18.68 3.43 26.81
CA ASN A 336 -19.28 4.77 26.83
C ASN A 336 -20.29 5.07 25.70
N ALA A 337 -20.91 4.06 25.07
CA ALA A 337 -21.92 4.30 24.03
C ALA A 337 -23.12 3.34 24.10
N THR A 338 -24.29 3.85 24.52
CA THR A 338 -25.58 3.14 24.51
C THR A 338 -26.52 3.72 23.45
N VAL A 339 -27.24 2.85 22.73
CA VAL A 339 -28.02 3.18 21.52
C VAL A 339 -29.53 3.00 21.75
N LYS A 340 -30.35 3.88 21.14
CA LYS A 340 -31.82 3.71 21.00
C LYS A 340 -32.19 3.40 19.54
N LYS A 341 -33.30 2.68 19.33
CA LYS A 341 -33.70 2.03 18.06
C LYS A 341 -35.19 2.30 17.75
N ILE A 342 -35.55 2.68 16.51
CA ILE A 342 -36.93 2.77 15.98
C ILE A 342 -36.99 2.29 14.50
N MET A 343 -38.19 1.93 14.02
CA MET A 343 -38.57 1.19 12.79
C MET A 343 -38.77 2.01 11.50
N GLU A 344 -38.85 1.30 10.36
CA GLU A 344 -39.27 1.77 9.02
C GLU A 344 -40.40 0.90 8.39
N PRO A 345 -41.15 1.41 7.37
CA PRO A 345 -42.11 0.65 6.54
C PRO A 345 -41.65 0.44 5.07
N THR A 346 -42.44 -0.31 4.28
CA THR A 346 -42.12 -0.90 2.96
C THR A 346 -42.92 -0.33 1.77
N VAL A 347 -42.32 -0.27 0.55
CA VAL A 347 -43.00 -0.23 -0.78
C VAL A 347 -42.15 -0.99 -1.84
N GLU A 348 -42.75 -1.37 -2.98
CA GLU A 348 -42.31 -2.38 -3.95
C GLU A 348 -41.88 -1.82 -5.34
N GLU A 349 -41.30 -2.72 -6.17
CA GLU A 349 -41.50 -2.91 -7.64
C GLU A 349 -40.48 -2.53 -8.75
N GLU A 350 -40.45 -3.45 -9.75
CA GLU A 350 -40.02 -3.42 -11.19
C GLU A 350 -38.55 -3.61 -11.69
N GLU A 351 -38.44 -4.29 -12.85
CA GLU A 351 -37.23 -4.90 -13.47
C GLU A 351 -36.81 -4.26 -14.82
N ALA A 352 -35.52 -4.37 -15.20
CA ALA A 352 -35.00 -4.16 -16.57
C ALA A 352 -33.67 -4.96 -16.80
N PRO A 353 -33.04 -5.01 -18.01
CA PRO A 353 -33.01 -6.22 -18.84
C PRO A 353 -31.61 -6.86 -19.07
N GLN A 354 -31.55 -7.88 -19.93
CA GLN A 354 -30.62 -9.02 -19.82
C GLN A 354 -29.49 -9.10 -20.86
N HIS A 355 -28.30 -9.55 -20.43
CA HIS A 355 -27.20 -10.01 -21.29
C HIS A 355 -26.71 -11.42 -20.88
N THR A 356 -26.23 -12.20 -21.85
CA THR A 356 -26.08 -13.67 -21.74
C THR A 356 -24.70 -14.12 -21.24
N HIS A 357 -24.66 -14.75 -20.05
CA HIS A 357 -23.50 -15.41 -19.44
C HIS A 357 -23.81 -16.89 -19.11
N LEU A 358 -22.79 -17.69 -18.76
CA LEU A 358 -22.99 -19.07 -18.28
C LEU A 358 -23.65 -19.09 -16.91
N LEU A 359 -23.22 -18.21 -16.01
CA LEU A 359 -23.96 -17.85 -14.80
C LEU A 359 -24.85 -16.63 -15.11
N SER A 360 -26.17 -16.81 -15.10
CA SER A 360 -27.12 -15.68 -15.18
C SER A 360 -27.05 -14.87 -13.89
N SER A 361 -26.74 -13.57 -13.97
CA SER A 361 -26.68 -12.68 -12.80
C SER A 361 -27.19 -11.29 -13.14
N TYR A 362 -28.11 -10.76 -12.33
CA TYR A 362 -28.59 -9.39 -12.41
C TYR A 362 -27.99 -8.57 -11.28
N HIS A 363 -27.74 -7.29 -11.55
CA HIS A 363 -27.50 -6.33 -10.48
C HIS A 363 -28.82 -6.04 -9.78
N THR A 364 -28.93 -6.43 -8.52
CA THR A 364 -29.90 -5.85 -7.58
C THR A 364 -29.12 -5.32 -6.40
N ASP A 365 -29.23 -4.02 -6.15
CA ASP A 365 -28.67 -3.40 -4.95
C ASP A 365 -29.23 -4.08 -3.69
N SER A 366 -28.44 -4.04 -2.61
CA SER A 366 -28.68 -4.81 -1.40
C SER A 366 -30.07 -4.55 -0.78
N ILE A 367 -30.96 -5.54 -0.88
CA ILE A 367 -32.27 -5.51 -0.21
C ILE A 367 -32.04 -5.52 1.31
N GLY A 368 -32.73 -4.62 2.01
CA GLY A 368 -32.41 -4.19 3.37
C GLY A 368 -32.39 -5.26 4.46
N GLU A 369 -31.61 -5.01 5.50
CA GLU A 369 -31.49 -5.89 6.66
C GLU A 369 -32.81 -5.99 7.44
N ASN A 370 -33.50 -7.14 7.37
CA ASN A 370 -34.28 -7.62 8.51
C ASN A 370 -34.34 -9.16 8.57
N SER A 371 -34.08 -9.67 9.79
CA SER A 371 -33.92 -11.09 10.17
C SER A 371 -32.84 -11.90 9.41
N LYS A 372 -31.56 -11.63 9.76
CA LYS A 372 -30.41 -12.50 9.46
C LYS A 372 -30.39 -13.76 10.34
N GLU A 373 -31.21 -14.76 10.02
CA GLU A 373 -31.01 -16.12 10.54
C GLU A 373 -29.87 -16.80 9.76
N ARG A 374 -28.70 -16.89 10.39
CA ARG A 374 -27.44 -17.40 9.81
C ARG A 374 -27.51 -18.92 9.63
N LEU A 375 -27.23 -19.44 8.43
CA LEU A 375 -26.73 -20.82 8.32
C LEU A 375 -25.32 -20.90 8.93
N GLN A 376 -25.02 -22.00 9.59
CA GLN A 376 -23.69 -22.30 10.11
C GLN A 376 -22.88 -23.07 9.05
N HIS A 377 -21.54 -22.97 9.09
CA HIS A 377 -20.63 -23.67 8.17
C HIS A 377 -20.91 -25.19 8.10
N SER A 378 -21.27 -25.78 9.24
CA SER A 378 -21.71 -27.17 9.40
C SER A 378 -22.89 -27.56 8.51
N GLN A 379 -23.84 -26.67 8.25
CA GLN A 379 -25.03 -26.99 7.46
C GLN A 379 -24.74 -27.10 5.96
N LEU A 380 -23.64 -26.51 5.47
CA LEU A 380 -23.15 -26.69 4.10
C LEU A 380 -22.22 -27.89 3.95
N GLU A 381 -21.49 -28.25 5.02
CA GLU A 381 -20.71 -29.50 5.09
C GLU A 381 -21.61 -30.73 4.89
N GLU A 382 -22.79 -30.72 5.51
CA GLU A 382 -23.81 -31.77 5.46
C GLU A 382 -24.56 -31.89 4.11
N MET A 383 -24.43 -30.93 3.18
CA MET A 383 -25.16 -30.97 1.90
C MET A 383 -24.52 -31.89 0.85
N GLU A 384 -25.37 -32.57 0.10
CA GLU A 384 -25.01 -33.36 -1.08
C GLU A 384 -24.53 -32.48 -2.24
N VAL A 385 -23.63 -33.03 -3.07
CA VAL A 385 -23.01 -32.27 -4.17
C VAL A 385 -24.04 -31.90 -5.25
N ALA A 386 -25.06 -32.74 -5.45
CA ALA A 386 -26.14 -32.48 -6.39
C ALA A 386 -27.00 -31.28 -6.00
N ASP A 387 -27.24 -31.08 -4.70
CA ASP A 387 -28.04 -29.96 -4.18
C ASP A 387 -27.28 -28.63 -4.37
N LEU A 388 -25.97 -28.63 -4.12
CA LEU A 388 -25.09 -27.48 -4.35
C LEU A 388 -25.05 -27.06 -5.83
N ILE A 389 -24.98 -28.01 -6.76
CA ILE A 389 -25.02 -27.73 -8.21
C ILE A 389 -26.41 -27.22 -8.63
N THR A 390 -27.48 -27.73 -8.02
CA THR A 390 -28.85 -27.26 -8.28
C THR A 390 -29.03 -25.81 -7.79
N MET A 391 -28.58 -25.49 -6.56
CA MET A 391 -28.59 -24.11 -6.06
C MET A 391 -27.74 -23.16 -6.92
N LEU A 392 -26.58 -23.62 -7.43
CA LEU A 392 -25.75 -22.81 -8.33
C LEU A 392 -26.47 -22.48 -9.66
N ALA A 393 -27.36 -23.37 -10.14
CA ALA A 393 -28.17 -23.13 -11.33
C ALA A 393 -29.41 -22.24 -11.07
N GLU A 394 -29.89 -22.18 -9.84
CA GLU A 394 -31.06 -21.37 -9.44
C GLU A 394 -30.70 -19.96 -8.95
N THR A 395 -29.51 -19.77 -8.37
CA THR A 395 -29.05 -18.49 -7.81
C THR A 395 -28.60 -17.50 -8.89
N THR A 396 -29.01 -16.24 -8.75
CA THR A 396 -28.62 -15.12 -9.63
C THR A 396 -27.69 -14.10 -8.95
N LEU A 397 -27.49 -14.22 -7.64
CA LEU A 397 -26.63 -13.32 -6.85
C LEU A 397 -25.16 -13.79 -6.91
N LEU A 398 -24.25 -12.87 -7.24
CA LEU A 398 -22.83 -13.19 -7.42
C LEU A 398 -22.19 -13.71 -6.13
N ASP A 399 -22.53 -13.16 -4.96
CA ASP A 399 -22.00 -13.60 -3.66
C ASP A 399 -22.38 -15.04 -3.30
N GLU A 400 -23.60 -15.45 -3.68
CA GLU A 400 -24.10 -16.80 -3.44
C GLU A 400 -23.43 -17.78 -4.40
N GLN A 401 -23.36 -17.44 -5.68
CA GLN A 401 -22.60 -18.19 -6.70
C GLN A 401 -21.14 -18.36 -6.27
N ALA A 402 -20.46 -17.27 -5.87
CA ALA A 402 -19.08 -17.26 -5.39
C ALA A 402 -18.88 -18.15 -4.15
N SER A 403 -19.79 -18.05 -3.18
CA SER A 403 -19.77 -18.87 -1.95
C SER A 403 -19.94 -20.37 -2.24
N ILE A 404 -20.89 -20.73 -3.11
CA ILE A 404 -21.13 -22.13 -3.50
C ILE A 404 -19.93 -22.69 -4.28
N ILE A 405 -19.41 -21.94 -5.26
CA ILE A 405 -18.25 -22.37 -6.06
C ILE A 405 -16.98 -22.47 -5.19
N HIS A 406 -16.79 -21.55 -4.23
CA HIS A 406 -15.69 -21.64 -3.27
C HIS A 406 -15.80 -22.88 -2.38
N PHE A 407 -17.00 -23.20 -1.91
CA PHE A 407 -17.23 -24.43 -1.14
C PHE A 407 -16.98 -25.69 -1.96
N LEU A 408 -17.43 -25.73 -3.23
CA LEU A 408 -17.12 -26.83 -4.17
C LEU A 408 -15.61 -26.98 -4.39
N TRP A 409 -14.87 -25.88 -4.48
CA TRP A 409 -13.40 -25.90 -4.58
C TRP A 409 -12.75 -26.54 -3.34
N LEU A 410 -13.23 -26.23 -2.14
CA LEU A 410 -12.72 -26.82 -0.89
C LEU A 410 -13.08 -28.31 -0.76
N LYS A 411 -14.32 -28.70 -1.07
CA LYS A 411 -14.85 -30.07 -0.87
C LYS A 411 -14.39 -31.06 -1.95
N LEU A 412 -14.24 -30.62 -3.21
CA LEU A 412 -14.04 -31.49 -4.38
C LEU A 412 -12.78 -31.16 -5.20
N GLY A 413 -12.15 -30.02 -4.94
CA GLY A 413 -10.95 -29.57 -5.63
C GLY A 413 -11.21 -28.89 -7.00
N PRO A 414 -10.18 -28.26 -7.58
CA PRO A 414 -10.32 -27.36 -8.74
C PRO A 414 -10.67 -28.07 -10.06
N ASN A 415 -10.42 -29.38 -10.15
CA ASN A 415 -10.58 -30.15 -11.38
C ASN A 415 -11.91 -30.90 -11.45
N PHE A 416 -12.77 -30.78 -10.43
CA PHE A 416 -14.09 -31.41 -10.43
C PHE A 416 -14.97 -30.80 -11.55
N ASP A 417 -15.56 -31.65 -12.39
CA ASP A 417 -16.50 -31.24 -13.45
C ASP A 417 -17.92 -31.18 -12.87
N THR A 418 -18.47 -29.96 -12.82
CA THR A 418 -19.81 -29.70 -12.27
C THR A 418 -20.93 -30.14 -13.20
N LYS A 419 -20.64 -30.32 -14.50
CA LYS A 419 -21.64 -30.60 -15.55
C LYS A 419 -22.82 -29.60 -15.57
N LEU A 420 -22.56 -28.36 -15.13
CA LEU A 420 -23.57 -27.31 -15.03
C LEU A 420 -24.28 -27.11 -16.38
N ALA A 421 -25.60 -26.93 -16.35
CA ALA A 421 -26.46 -26.86 -17.54
C ALA A 421 -26.34 -28.06 -18.52
N ASN A 422 -25.96 -29.24 -18.04
CA ASN A 422 -25.64 -30.44 -18.84
C ASN A 422 -24.44 -30.27 -19.81
N ILE A 423 -23.61 -29.25 -19.62
CA ILE A 423 -22.39 -29.03 -20.41
C ILE A 423 -21.22 -29.74 -19.73
N GLY A 424 -20.67 -30.77 -20.37
CA GLY A 424 -19.49 -31.48 -19.85
C GLY A 424 -18.21 -30.64 -19.98
N GLY A 425 -17.31 -30.75 -18.99
CA GLY A 425 -16.05 -30.03 -18.97
C GLY A 425 -16.06 -28.67 -18.24
N VAL A 426 -17.17 -28.33 -17.55
CA VAL A 426 -17.28 -27.12 -16.72
C VAL A 426 -16.66 -27.41 -15.35
N THR A 427 -15.34 -27.26 -15.27
CA THR A 427 -14.60 -27.48 -14.02
C THR A 427 -14.81 -26.34 -13.03
N VAL A 428 -14.73 -26.64 -11.72
CA VAL A 428 -14.78 -25.63 -10.65
C VAL A 428 -13.74 -24.52 -10.86
N ARG A 429 -12.58 -24.82 -11.47
CA ARG A 429 -11.59 -23.81 -11.87
C ARG A 429 -12.14 -22.79 -12.87
N ILE A 430 -12.87 -23.22 -13.90
CA ILE A 430 -13.46 -22.32 -14.90
C ILE A 430 -14.52 -21.43 -14.23
N LEU A 431 -15.30 -21.99 -13.31
CA LEU A 431 -16.28 -21.22 -12.54
C LEU A 431 -15.63 -20.18 -11.62
N ILE A 432 -14.51 -20.50 -10.95
CA ILE A 432 -13.73 -19.51 -10.18
C ILE A 432 -13.08 -18.45 -11.11
N GLU A 433 -12.68 -18.81 -12.33
CA GLU A 433 -12.20 -17.84 -13.33
C GLU A 433 -13.30 -16.87 -13.79
N GLU A 434 -14.55 -17.34 -13.94
CA GLU A 434 -15.72 -16.49 -14.23
C GLU A 434 -16.09 -15.60 -13.04
N VAL A 435 -16.16 -16.15 -11.83
CA VAL A 435 -16.40 -15.36 -10.60
C VAL A 435 -15.31 -14.31 -10.40
N TYR A 436 -14.04 -14.61 -10.66
CA TYR A 436 -12.95 -13.63 -10.60
C TYR A 436 -13.20 -12.44 -11.53
N ILE A 437 -13.59 -12.69 -12.78
CA ILE A 437 -13.86 -11.62 -13.77
C ILE A 437 -15.04 -10.78 -13.30
N LYS A 438 -16.16 -11.42 -12.94
CA LYS A 438 -17.36 -10.73 -12.45
C LYS A 438 -17.10 -9.92 -11.18
N ALA A 439 -16.29 -10.43 -10.24
CA ALA A 439 -15.91 -9.72 -9.02
C ALA A 439 -15.00 -8.52 -9.30
N CYS A 440 -14.17 -8.57 -10.35
CA CYS A 440 -13.41 -7.40 -10.79
C CYS A 440 -14.32 -6.35 -11.45
N GLU A 441 -15.27 -6.77 -12.27
CA GLU A 441 -16.27 -5.90 -12.93
C GLU A 441 -17.21 -5.24 -11.92
N SER A 442 -17.70 -5.98 -10.91
CA SER A 442 -18.49 -5.45 -9.79
C SER A 442 -17.64 -4.71 -8.74
N ARG A 443 -16.31 -4.76 -8.85
CA ARG A 443 -15.33 -4.19 -7.91
C ARG A 443 -15.45 -4.74 -6.47
N ASP A 444 -15.91 -5.99 -6.31
CA ASP A 444 -15.77 -6.68 -5.03
C ASP A 444 -14.34 -7.18 -4.86
N TRP A 445 -13.53 -6.38 -4.18
CA TRP A 445 -12.13 -6.67 -3.91
C TRP A 445 -11.92 -7.89 -3.00
N SER A 446 -12.92 -8.28 -2.20
CA SER A 446 -12.82 -9.45 -1.32
C SER A 446 -12.88 -10.74 -2.13
N TRP A 447 -13.86 -10.88 -3.02
CA TRP A 447 -13.95 -12.01 -3.93
C TRP A 447 -12.86 -11.98 -5.00
N ALA A 448 -12.49 -10.81 -5.52
CA ALA A 448 -11.41 -10.69 -6.50
C ALA A 448 -10.06 -11.19 -5.93
N ARG A 449 -9.71 -10.84 -4.68
CA ARG A 449 -8.50 -11.33 -4.00
C ARG A 449 -8.57 -12.82 -3.70
N LEU A 450 -9.68 -13.31 -3.15
CA LEU A 450 -9.84 -14.72 -2.80
C LEU A 450 -9.73 -15.62 -4.05
N THR A 451 -10.49 -15.30 -5.10
CA THR A 451 -10.48 -16.07 -6.35
C THR A 451 -9.15 -15.99 -7.09
N ALA A 452 -8.50 -14.82 -7.13
CA ALA A 452 -7.15 -14.69 -7.68
C ALA A 452 -6.11 -15.52 -6.91
N GLY A 453 -6.21 -15.56 -5.58
CA GLY A 453 -5.34 -16.35 -4.72
C GLY A 453 -5.53 -17.85 -4.91
N LEU A 454 -6.77 -18.33 -5.02
CA LEU A 454 -7.10 -19.74 -5.29
C LEU A 454 -6.55 -20.18 -6.67
N LEU A 455 -6.67 -19.32 -7.67
CA LEU A 455 -6.08 -19.51 -9.00
C LEU A 455 -4.55 -19.30 -9.05
N LYS A 456 -3.93 -18.85 -7.94
CA LYS A 456 -2.52 -18.48 -7.82
C LYS A 456 -2.08 -17.47 -8.89
N LYS A 457 -2.93 -16.49 -9.20
CA LYS A 457 -2.61 -15.42 -10.14
C LYS A 457 -1.50 -14.53 -9.59
N GLN A 458 -0.62 -14.10 -10.48
CA GLN A 458 0.51 -13.24 -10.16
C GLN A 458 0.40 -11.94 -10.95
N LEU A 459 0.60 -10.81 -10.27
CA LEU A 459 0.57 -9.48 -10.90
C LEU A 459 1.75 -9.31 -11.87
N ASP A 460 1.49 -8.84 -13.09
CA ASP A 460 2.53 -8.56 -14.10
C ASP A 460 3.45 -7.39 -13.67
N GLU A 461 2.99 -6.55 -12.75
CA GLU A 461 3.75 -5.44 -12.16
C GLU A 461 4.76 -5.91 -11.09
N LEU A 462 4.60 -7.12 -10.55
CA LEU A 462 5.33 -7.58 -9.35
C LEU A 462 6.84 -7.63 -9.56
N GLU A 463 7.33 -8.25 -10.64
CA GLU A 463 8.78 -8.33 -10.93
C GLU A 463 9.42 -6.95 -11.01
N LYS A 464 8.72 -5.99 -11.64
CA LYS A 464 9.17 -4.62 -11.84
C LYS A 464 9.23 -3.90 -10.50
N ALA A 465 8.20 -4.05 -9.66
CA ALA A 465 8.13 -3.49 -8.32
C ALA A 465 9.24 -4.01 -7.40
N VAL A 466 9.44 -5.34 -7.35
CA VAL A 466 10.54 -5.99 -6.61
C VAL A 466 11.89 -5.44 -7.09
N THR A 467 12.10 -5.35 -8.40
CA THR A 467 13.35 -4.80 -8.97
C THR A 467 13.54 -3.31 -8.61
N HIS A 468 12.48 -2.50 -8.63
CA HIS A 468 12.54 -1.09 -8.27
C HIS A 468 12.89 -0.83 -6.80
N LEU A 469 12.49 -1.74 -5.90
CA LEU A 469 12.87 -1.73 -4.49
C LEU A 469 14.33 -2.16 -4.32
N LEU A 470 14.73 -3.31 -4.87
CA LEU A 470 16.07 -3.85 -4.73
C LEU A 470 17.18 -2.96 -5.33
N VAL A 471 16.93 -2.33 -6.49
CA VAL A 471 17.88 -1.38 -7.10
C VAL A 471 18.08 -0.13 -6.22
N ARG A 472 17.11 0.22 -5.37
CA ARG A 472 17.21 1.28 -4.35
C ARG A 472 17.66 0.75 -2.99
N GLN A 473 18.26 -0.44 -2.96
CA GLN A 473 18.81 -1.10 -1.77
C GLN A 473 17.73 -1.37 -0.71
N LYS A 474 16.49 -1.62 -1.15
CA LYS A 474 15.36 -2.01 -0.30
C LYS A 474 15.10 -3.50 -0.49
N GLN A 475 15.57 -4.29 0.46
CA GLN A 475 15.21 -5.70 0.59
C GLN A 475 13.75 -5.83 1.02
N ILE A 476 13.12 -6.94 0.68
CA ILE A 476 11.74 -7.23 1.10
C ILE A 476 11.67 -8.62 1.73
N THR A 477 10.76 -8.82 2.67
CA THR A 477 10.37 -10.16 3.13
C THR A 477 8.89 -10.41 2.93
N VAL A 478 8.58 -11.67 2.60
CA VAL A 478 7.24 -12.14 2.25
C VAL A 478 6.84 -13.23 3.24
N GLY A 479 5.57 -13.26 3.65
CA GLY A 479 5.08 -14.12 4.72
C GLY A 479 5.07 -13.45 6.11
N MET A 480 4.87 -14.26 7.15
CA MET A 480 4.70 -13.81 8.55
C MET A 480 5.84 -14.35 9.42
N PRO A 481 6.46 -13.53 10.31
CA PRO A 481 7.55 -13.98 11.18
C PRO A 481 7.19 -15.16 12.09
N SER A 482 5.91 -15.30 12.47
CA SER A 482 5.39 -16.38 13.31
C SER A 482 5.09 -17.69 12.57
N LYS A 483 5.21 -17.72 11.24
CA LYS A 483 4.96 -18.91 10.39
C LYS A 483 6.17 -19.18 9.49
N ASN A 484 6.09 -18.70 8.25
CA ASN A 484 7.13 -18.77 7.24
C ASN A 484 7.37 -17.34 6.75
N GLU A 485 8.60 -16.84 6.88
CA GLU A 485 9.04 -15.56 6.30
C GLU A 485 10.27 -15.80 5.43
N GLU A 486 10.23 -15.37 4.17
CA GLU A 486 11.34 -15.51 3.22
C GLU A 486 11.81 -14.14 2.73
N ALA A 487 13.14 -13.96 2.64
CA ALA A 487 13.77 -12.71 2.20
C ALA A 487 14.10 -12.73 0.70
N ILE A 488 13.66 -11.69 -0.01
CA ILE A 488 14.03 -11.45 -1.41
C ILE A 488 15.07 -10.33 -1.41
N THR A 489 16.31 -10.71 -1.71
CA THR A 489 17.51 -9.83 -1.67
C THR A 489 18.15 -9.60 -3.03
N ILE A 490 17.75 -10.37 -4.04
CA ILE A 490 18.24 -10.37 -5.42
C ILE A 490 16.99 -10.39 -6.33
N PRO A 491 16.97 -9.73 -7.50
CA PRO A 491 15.86 -9.82 -8.44
C PRO A 491 15.53 -11.28 -8.79
N LYS A 492 14.23 -11.57 -8.91
CA LYS A 492 13.66 -12.91 -9.12
C LYS A 492 12.72 -12.91 -10.31
N ASN A 493 12.73 -14.00 -11.06
CA ASN A 493 11.82 -14.22 -12.19
C ASN A 493 10.43 -14.64 -11.71
N LYS A 494 9.43 -14.56 -12.61
CA LYS A 494 8.01 -14.87 -12.37
C LYS A 494 7.81 -16.18 -11.61
N GLU A 495 8.43 -17.25 -12.11
CA GLU A 495 8.35 -18.60 -11.55
C GLU A 495 8.97 -18.72 -10.15
N GLU A 496 10.13 -18.08 -9.92
CA GLU A 496 10.79 -18.08 -8.60
C GLU A 496 9.94 -17.32 -7.57
N LEU A 497 9.37 -16.17 -7.95
CA LEU A 497 8.46 -15.42 -7.10
C LEU A 497 7.20 -16.25 -6.80
N LEU A 498 6.60 -16.90 -7.78
CA LEU A 498 5.43 -17.76 -7.59
C LEU A 498 5.71 -18.90 -6.60
N GLN A 499 6.91 -19.51 -6.65
CA GLN A 499 7.35 -20.52 -5.69
C GLN A 499 7.52 -19.95 -4.27
N ILE A 500 8.15 -18.78 -4.13
CA ILE A 500 8.32 -18.08 -2.83
C ILE A 500 6.95 -17.80 -2.21
N PHE A 501 6.06 -17.11 -2.93
CA PHE A 501 4.72 -16.78 -2.41
C PHE A 501 3.88 -18.04 -2.11
N THR A 502 3.99 -19.09 -2.92
CA THR A 502 3.29 -20.37 -2.65
C THR A 502 3.79 -21.05 -1.36
N ARG A 503 5.07 -20.92 -1.00
CA ARG A 503 5.61 -21.46 0.26
C ARG A 503 5.28 -20.60 1.48
N CYS A 504 5.24 -19.28 1.33
CA CYS A 504 4.94 -18.34 2.41
C CYS A 504 3.44 -18.26 2.76
N TYR A 505 2.55 -18.38 1.77
CA TYR A 505 1.09 -18.20 1.91
C TYR A 505 0.29 -19.45 1.49
N SER A 506 0.83 -20.66 1.67
CA SER A 506 0.18 -21.91 1.25
C SER A 506 -1.23 -22.13 1.83
N GLU A 507 -1.50 -21.58 3.01
CA GLU A 507 -2.77 -21.67 3.73
C GLU A 507 -3.70 -20.46 3.53
N ASP A 508 -3.25 -19.42 2.81
CA ASP A 508 -3.93 -18.12 2.78
C ASP A 508 -3.93 -17.48 1.37
N PRO A 509 -4.98 -17.76 0.58
CA PRO A 509 -5.16 -17.16 -0.75
C PRO A 509 -5.28 -15.62 -0.74
N ASN A 510 -5.83 -15.04 0.33
CA ASN A 510 -6.12 -13.61 0.40
C ASN A 510 -4.85 -12.80 0.67
N SER A 511 -4.06 -13.21 1.67
CA SER A 511 -2.75 -12.60 1.93
C SER A 511 -1.76 -12.81 0.78
N PHE A 512 -1.88 -13.92 0.04
CA PHE A 512 -1.08 -14.17 -1.17
C PHE A 512 -1.26 -13.08 -2.25
N ILE A 513 -2.47 -12.52 -2.40
CA ILE A 513 -2.72 -11.41 -3.34
C ILE A 513 -2.44 -10.05 -2.67
N LEU A 514 -2.92 -9.83 -1.45
CA LEU A 514 -2.72 -8.57 -0.72
C LEU A 514 -1.23 -8.19 -0.58
N ALA A 515 -0.36 -9.19 -0.33
CA ALA A 515 1.08 -8.97 -0.27
C ALA A 515 1.67 -8.54 -1.63
N GLN A 516 1.16 -9.05 -2.75
CA GLN A 516 1.59 -8.61 -4.09
C GLN A 516 1.13 -7.17 -4.36
N GLU A 517 -0.12 -6.83 -4.04
CA GLU A 517 -0.65 -5.46 -4.19
C GLU A 517 0.16 -4.45 -3.36
N LEU A 518 0.55 -4.81 -2.14
CA LEU A 518 1.41 -3.99 -1.28
C LEU A 518 2.81 -3.84 -1.88
N ILE A 519 3.43 -4.89 -2.40
CA ILE A 519 4.76 -4.79 -3.05
C ILE A 519 4.69 -3.91 -4.31
N VAL A 520 3.64 -4.04 -5.13
CA VAL A 520 3.41 -3.15 -6.28
C VAL A 520 3.22 -1.70 -5.84
N SER A 521 2.44 -1.46 -4.77
CA SER A 521 2.24 -0.14 -4.18
C SER A 521 3.54 0.46 -3.63
N LEU A 522 4.34 -0.32 -2.89
CA LEU A 522 5.67 0.07 -2.39
C LEU A 522 6.64 0.36 -3.55
N GLY A 523 6.63 -0.47 -4.59
CA GLY A 523 7.41 -0.28 -5.81
C GLY A 523 7.02 0.98 -6.58
N SER A 524 5.76 1.39 -6.52
CA SER A 524 5.30 2.69 -7.02
C SER A 524 5.81 3.84 -6.14
N LEU A 525 5.58 3.77 -4.83
CA LEU A 525 5.97 4.81 -3.87
C LEU A 525 7.49 5.05 -3.80
N VAL A 526 8.32 4.00 -3.90
CA VAL A 526 9.79 4.14 -3.89
C VAL A 526 10.32 4.80 -5.17
N ARG A 527 9.53 4.83 -6.26
CA ARG A 527 9.84 5.63 -7.46
C ARG A 527 9.43 7.10 -7.28
N THR A 528 8.24 7.36 -6.74
CA THR A 528 7.63 8.70 -6.72
C THR A 528 8.09 9.56 -5.54
N ASP A 529 8.21 9.00 -4.33
CA ASP A 529 8.84 9.66 -3.19
C ASP A 529 9.82 8.75 -2.44
N PRO A 530 11.08 8.63 -2.92
CA PRO A 530 12.12 7.84 -2.27
C PRO A 530 12.42 8.26 -0.81
N ARG A 531 12.01 9.47 -0.39
CA ARG A 531 12.30 10.01 0.94
C ARG A 531 11.49 9.32 2.04
N LEU A 532 10.40 8.65 1.68
CA LEU A 532 9.59 7.83 2.59
C LEU A 532 10.35 6.60 3.11
N PHE A 533 11.46 6.23 2.47
CA PHE A 533 12.24 5.01 2.74
C PHE A 533 13.66 5.32 3.27
N VAL A 534 13.87 6.49 3.87
CA VAL A 534 15.17 6.87 4.46
C VAL A 534 15.49 5.96 5.65
N GLU A 535 16.70 5.42 5.68
CA GLU A 535 17.22 4.43 6.65
C GLU A 535 16.45 3.11 6.83
N MET A 536 15.34 2.89 6.13
CA MET A 536 14.65 1.59 6.09
C MET A 536 15.29 0.71 5.00
N PHE A 537 16.10 -0.30 5.32
CA PHE A 537 16.71 -1.18 4.29
C PHE A 537 15.94 -2.47 4.03
N ARG A 538 15.15 -2.97 5.00
CA ARG A 538 14.33 -4.19 4.85
C ARG A 538 12.86 -3.99 5.21
N LEU A 539 11.99 -4.10 4.20
CA LEU A 539 10.54 -3.97 4.31
C LEU A 539 9.89 -5.33 4.59
N ARG A 540 9.26 -5.50 5.75
CA ARG A 540 8.58 -6.75 6.14
C ARG A 540 7.09 -6.69 5.79
N ILE A 541 6.72 -7.29 4.66
CA ILE A 541 5.38 -7.13 4.08
C ILE A 541 4.29 -7.67 5.02
N GLY A 542 4.54 -8.78 5.71
CA GLY A 542 3.61 -9.33 6.71
C GLY A 542 3.33 -8.39 7.89
N LEU A 543 4.36 -7.74 8.44
CA LEU A 543 4.18 -6.76 9.51
C LEU A 543 3.45 -5.50 9.02
N ILE A 544 3.69 -5.07 7.79
CA ILE A 544 2.95 -3.96 7.17
C ILE A 544 1.46 -4.31 7.04
N ILE A 545 1.11 -5.55 6.66
CA ILE A 545 -0.29 -6.02 6.63
C ILE A 545 -0.93 -5.95 8.03
N GLN A 546 -0.25 -6.44 9.07
CA GLN A 546 -0.76 -6.37 10.44
C GLN A 546 -1.01 -4.92 10.89
N VAL A 547 -0.04 -4.01 10.69
CA VAL A 547 -0.21 -2.60 11.08
C VAL A 547 -1.37 -1.94 10.32
N LEU A 548 -1.53 -2.22 9.03
CA LEU A 548 -2.68 -1.70 8.26
C LEU A 548 -4.01 -2.23 8.81
N ALA A 549 -4.08 -3.48 9.27
CA ALA A 549 -5.26 -4.05 9.91
C ALA A 549 -5.53 -3.43 11.30
N SER A 550 -4.53 -3.29 12.16
CA SER A 550 -4.67 -2.61 13.47
C SER A 550 -5.09 -1.15 13.31
N GLU A 551 -4.59 -0.46 12.29
CA GLU A 551 -5.00 0.92 12.00
C GLU A 551 -6.43 1.04 11.48
N LEU A 552 -6.91 0.11 10.65
CA LEU A 552 -8.33 0.04 10.29
C LEU A 552 -9.21 -0.25 11.49
N ALA A 553 -8.81 -1.21 12.35
CA ALA A 553 -9.52 -1.53 13.59
C ALA A 553 -9.72 -0.26 14.44
N ARG A 554 -8.65 0.53 14.62
CA ARG A 554 -8.66 1.79 15.38
C ARG A 554 -9.47 2.91 14.71
N LEU A 555 -9.32 3.11 13.40
CA LEU A 555 -9.99 4.19 12.64
C LEU A 555 -11.51 3.95 12.48
N ARG A 556 -11.95 2.68 12.53
CA ARG A 556 -13.36 2.29 12.38
C ARG A 556 -13.99 1.75 13.67
N ASN A 557 -13.24 1.69 14.78
CA ASN A 557 -13.63 1.00 16.04
C ASN A 557 -14.13 -0.44 15.80
N LEU A 558 -13.48 -1.19 14.90
CA LEU A 558 -13.80 -2.58 14.59
C LEU A 558 -13.03 -3.55 15.48
N ASN A 559 -13.55 -4.76 15.67
CA ASN A 559 -12.76 -5.85 16.26
C ASN A 559 -11.71 -6.37 15.27
N ALA A 560 -10.70 -7.10 15.75
CA ALA A 560 -9.58 -7.58 14.92
C ALA A 560 -10.02 -8.46 13.72
N GLU A 561 -11.06 -9.28 13.89
CA GLU A 561 -11.61 -10.14 12.84
C GLU A 561 -12.31 -9.31 11.75
N ALA A 562 -13.18 -8.38 12.10
CA ALA A 562 -13.83 -7.49 11.14
C ALA A 562 -12.86 -6.50 10.49
N ALA A 563 -11.80 -6.09 11.19
CA ALA A 563 -10.77 -5.21 10.64
C ALA A 563 -9.92 -5.90 9.57
N SER A 564 -9.54 -7.17 9.78
CA SER A 564 -8.83 -7.97 8.77
C SER A 564 -9.74 -8.34 7.59
N GLN A 565 -11.02 -8.66 7.83
CA GLN A 565 -12.03 -8.82 6.78
C GLN A 565 -12.22 -7.53 5.96
N HIS A 566 -12.31 -6.37 6.61
CA HIS A 566 -12.44 -5.07 5.94
C HIS A 566 -11.16 -4.69 5.18
N LEU A 567 -9.96 -5.04 5.66
CA LEU A 567 -8.72 -4.83 4.89
C LEU A 567 -8.75 -5.55 3.53
N LEU A 568 -9.45 -6.68 3.45
CA LEU A 568 -9.62 -7.46 2.22
C LEU A 568 -10.75 -6.95 1.31
N SER A 569 -11.65 -6.08 1.77
CA SER A 569 -12.64 -5.38 0.92
C SER A 569 -12.18 -3.98 0.48
N VAL A 570 -11.14 -3.41 1.10
CA VAL A 570 -10.56 -2.11 0.72
C VAL A 570 -10.01 -2.14 -0.71
N SER A 571 -10.31 -1.11 -1.51
CA SER A 571 -9.83 -1.03 -2.90
C SER A 571 -8.31 -0.86 -3.02
N PRO A 572 -7.67 -1.28 -4.13
CA PRO A 572 -6.23 -1.11 -4.33
C PRO A 572 -5.72 0.33 -4.21
N PHE A 573 -6.50 1.33 -4.64
CA PHE A 573 -6.13 2.75 -4.47
C PHE A 573 -6.17 3.19 -3.00
N GLU A 574 -7.16 2.74 -2.23
CA GLU A 574 -7.26 3.04 -0.80
C GLU A 574 -6.15 2.33 -0.02
N LEU A 575 -5.83 1.07 -0.35
CA LEU A 575 -4.68 0.34 0.20
C LEU A 575 -3.37 1.12 -0.01
N LYS A 576 -3.14 1.59 -1.24
CA LYS A 576 -1.99 2.45 -1.57
C LYS A 576 -2.00 3.79 -0.81
N SER A 577 -3.17 4.38 -0.63
CA SER A 577 -3.34 5.65 0.09
C SER A 577 -3.10 5.50 1.59
N MET A 578 -3.60 4.43 2.21
CA MET A 578 -3.32 4.06 3.59
C MET A 578 -1.82 3.81 3.80
N LEU A 579 -1.19 3.06 2.89
CA LEU A 579 0.26 2.81 2.91
C LEU A 579 1.07 4.12 2.80
N LEU A 580 0.66 5.06 1.96
CA LEU A 580 1.28 6.38 1.87
C LEU A 580 1.11 7.17 3.18
N SER A 581 -0.09 7.16 3.79
CA SER A 581 -0.35 7.83 5.07
C SER A 581 0.43 7.20 6.23
N LEU A 582 0.63 5.88 6.19
CA LEU A 582 1.44 5.12 7.15
C LEU A 582 2.94 5.44 6.99
N LEU A 583 3.47 5.39 5.77
CA LEU A 583 4.88 5.69 5.49
C LEU A 583 5.24 7.17 5.72
N SER A 584 4.31 8.09 5.40
CA SER A 584 4.49 9.52 5.66
C SER A 584 4.31 9.92 7.13
N GLY A 585 3.69 9.06 7.95
CA GLY A 585 3.38 9.34 9.36
C GLY A 585 2.12 10.17 9.59
N ARG A 586 1.32 10.48 8.54
CA ARG A 586 0.09 11.28 8.67
C ARG A 586 -1.00 10.59 9.51
N LEU A 587 -1.04 9.26 9.51
CA LEU A 587 -1.95 8.51 10.41
C LEU A 587 -1.73 8.84 11.90
N LEU A 588 -0.57 9.39 12.24
CA LEU A 588 -0.20 9.77 13.61
C LEU A 588 -0.70 11.18 13.99
N GLU A 589 -1.00 12.03 13.02
CA GLU A 589 -1.33 13.45 13.23
C GLU A 589 -2.82 13.68 13.59
N GLU A 590 -3.73 12.81 13.13
CA GLU A 590 -5.19 12.93 13.36
C GLU A 590 -5.62 12.83 14.84
N SER A 591 -4.76 12.34 15.74
CA SER A 591 -5.05 12.29 17.18
C SER A 591 -4.95 13.67 17.87
N ALA A 592 -4.45 14.70 17.20
CA ALA A 592 -4.13 16.00 17.81
C ALA A 592 -5.26 17.05 17.79
N GLY A 593 -6.52 16.62 17.97
CA GLY A 593 -7.70 17.47 18.21
C GLY A 593 -8.25 18.26 17.00
N PRO A 594 -9.58 18.46 16.92
CA PRO A 594 -10.20 19.24 15.85
C PRO A 594 -9.99 20.74 16.10
N GLY A 595 -8.97 21.36 15.49
CA GLY A 595 -8.65 22.77 15.80
C GLY A 595 -7.65 23.52 14.92
N THR A 596 -7.21 22.98 13.78
CA THR A 596 -6.43 23.74 12.79
C THR A 596 -6.65 23.21 11.37
N GLU A 597 -7.65 23.77 10.68
CA GLU A 597 -7.70 23.68 9.22
C GLU A 597 -6.57 24.52 8.62
N ASN A 598 -5.78 23.93 7.72
CA ASN A 598 -4.89 24.69 6.84
C ASN A 598 -4.70 23.92 5.54
N GLU A 599 -5.34 24.41 4.48
CA GLU A 599 -5.26 23.86 3.14
C GLU A 599 -3.89 24.07 2.48
N PHE A 600 -3.57 23.17 1.54
CA PHE A 600 -2.57 23.31 0.47
C PHE A 600 -1.17 23.87 0.81
N GLY A 601 -0.22 22.94 1.01
CA GLY A 601 1.20 23.26 0.87
C GLY A 601 2.14 22.06 1.02
N VAL A 602 2.69 21.55 -0.09
CA VAL A 602 3.77 20.54 -0.05
C VAL A 602 5.08 21.21 0.40
N LYS A 603 5.21 21.44 1.71
CA LYS A 603 6.48 21.72 2.38
C LYS A 603 6.86 20.48 3.18
N GLY A 604 7.92 19.80 2.77
CA GLY A 604 8.35 18.54 3.37
C GLY A 604 8.79 18.72 4.82
N LEU A 605 7.89 18.47 5.76
CA LEU A 605 8.23 18.23 7.16
C LEU A 605 8.53 16.74 7.32
N ARG A 606 9.81 16.48 7.60
CA ARG A 606 10.42 15.17 7.83
C ARG A 606 9.79 14.53 9.08
N THR A 607 8.99 13.48 8.92
CA THR A 607 8.51 12.67 10.05
C THR A 607 9.66 11.87 10.64
N GLY A 608 10.26 12.51 11.64
CA GLY A 608 11.30 12.04 12.52
C GLY A 608 11.51 13.10 13.61
N ILE A 609 12.22 12.74 14.67
CA ILE A 609 12.38 13.48 15.94
C ILE A 609 12.65 15.01 15.79
N GLY A 610 13.23 15.46 14.67
CA GLY A 610 13.47 16.87 14.37
C GLY A 610 12.24 17.75 14.07
N SER A 611 11.13 17.20 13.55
CA SER A 611 9.93 18.00 13.21
C SER A 611 9.19 18.48 14.46
N PHE A 612 8.98 17.57 15.42
CA PHE A 612 8.32 17.88 16.69
C PHE A 612 9.10 18.89 17.54
N ARG A 613 10.45 18.85 17.49
CA ARG A 613 11.27 19.87 18.17
C ARG A 613 10.92 21.27 17.68
N LYS A 614 10.72 21.46 16.37
CA LYS A 614 10.33 22.74 15.78
C LYS A 614 8.90 23.15 16.16
N GLN A 615 7.93 22.23 16.18
CA GLN A 615 6.58 22.53 16.67
C GLN A 615 6.54 22.89 18.17
N ILE A 616 7.34 22.24 19.00
CA ILE A 616 7.49 22.57 20.43
C ILE A 616 8.16 23.94 20.61
N GLU A 617 9.14 24.27 19.77
CA GLU A 617 9.86 25.55 19.79
C GLU A 617 8.98 26.71 19.26
N GLU A 618 8.15 26.46 18.24
CA GLU A 618 7.10 27.37 17.78
C GLU A 618 5.99 27.55 18.83
N ARG A 619 5.56 26.48 19.53
CA ARG A 619 4.60 26.57 20.65
C ARG A 619 5.19 27.27 21.88
N LYS A 620 6.48 27.10 22.19
CA LYS A 620 7.20 27.89 23.22
C LYS A 620 7.30 29.37 22.80
N SER A 621 7.65 29.66 21.55
CA SER A 621 7.66 31.01 20.99
C SER A 621 6.28 31.69 21.06
N MET A 622 5.21 30.96 20.76
CA MET A 622 3.83 31.44 20.92
C MET A 622 3.44 31.68 22.39
N ARG A 623 3.81 30.78 23.32
CA ARG A 623 3.59 30.99 24.77
C ARG A 623 4.38 32.18 25.32
N GLU A 624 5.61 32.41 24.86
CA GLU A 624 6.40 33.59 25.25
C GLU A 624 5.89 34.88 24.60
N ARG A 625 5.40 34.86 23.35
CA ARG A 625 4.67 35.99 22.76
C ARG A 625 3.39 36.31 23.53
N ALA A 626 2.62 35.30 23.95
CA ALA A 626 1.41 35.48 24.76
C ALA A 626 1.71 36.01 26.17
N LYS A 627 2.77 35.52 26.82
CA LYS A 627 3.28 36.09 28.10
C LYS A 627 3.75 37.53 27.93
N SER A 628 4.53 37.84 26.88
CA SER A 628 4.99 39.20 26.59
C SER A 628 3.82 40.15 26.32
N MET A 629 2.78 39.68 25.62
CA MET A 629 1.56 40.43 25.36
C MET A 629 0.75 40.68 26.65
N ARG A 630 0.57 39.67 27.52
CA ARG A 630 -0.04 39.83 28.85
C ARG A 630 0.78 40.72 29.79
N ALA A 631 2.10 40.68 29.70
CA ALA A 631 2.99 41.58 30.46
C ALA A 631 2.89 43.03 29.98
N ARG A 632 2.76 43.27 28.66
CA ARG A 632 2.51 44.60 28.10
C ARG A 632 1.13 45.14 28.50
N LEU A 633 0.09 44.30 28.52
CA LEU A 633 -1.24 44.67 29.00
C LEU A 633 -1.20 45.07 30.50
N ARG A 634 -0.60 44.25 31.36
CA ARG A 634 -0.41 44.59 32.80
C ARG A 634 0.47 45.82 33.03
N SER A 635 1.41 46.12 32.14
CA SER A 635 2.20 47.36 32.19
C SER A 635 1.42 48.60 31.73
N SER A 636 0.30 48.42 31.01
CA SER A 636 -0.57 49.51 30.57
C SER A 636 -1.61 49.88 31.64
N GLU A 637 -1.98 48.95 32.53
CA GLU A 637 -2.97 49.17 33.59
C GLU A 637 -2.43 49.99 34.77
N ASN A 638 -1.10 50.04 34.95
CA ASN A 638 -0.46 50.77 36.06
C ASN A 638 -0.23 52.29 35.81
N LEU A 639 -0.79 52.86 34.74
CA LEU A 639 -0.64 54.30 34.43
C LEU A 639 -1.95 55.12 34.39
N VAL A 640 -3.09 54.57 34.84
CA VAL A 640 -4.36 55.30 35.02
C VAL A 640 -5.11 54.71 36.24
N GLY A 641 -5.45 55.44 37.31
CA GLY A 641 -5.12 56.81 37.68
C GLY A 641 -5.51 57.08 39.15
N LYS A 642 -4.82 58.01 39.82
CA LYS A 642 -4.99 58.30 41.25
C LYS A 642 -5.81 59.59 41.48
N LYS A 643 -7.05 59.46 41.99
CA LYS A 643 -7.92 60.49 42.64
C LYS A 643 -9.25 59.80 43.02
N MET A 644 -9.61 59.51 44.26
CA MET A 644 -9.88 60.32 45.48
C MET A 644 -11.38 60.37 45.86
N ALA A 645 -11.75 59.54 46.85
CA ALA A 645 -12.61 59.78 48.02
C ALA A 645 -14.00 60.46 47.97
N SER A 646 -15.01 59.75 48.53
CA SER A 646 -16.20 60.25 49.28
C SER A 646 -16.98 59.05 49.89
N SER A 647 -16.98 58.77 51.21
CA SER A 647 -17.86 59.29 52.30
C SER A 647 -19.33 58.78 52.28
N SER A 648 -20.06 58.48 53.38
CA SER A 648 -19.77 58.28 54.82
C SER A 648 -21.07 57.85 55.58
N ALA A 649 -20.95 57.09 56.70
CA ALA A 649 -21.74 57.14 57.97
C ALA A 649 -23.31 57.13 58.00
N SER A 650 -24.06 56.67 59.03
CA SER A 650 -23.79 55.88 60.26
C SER A 650 -25.08 55.51 61.07
N LYS A 651 -25.10 54.32 61.69
CA LYS A 651 -25.75 53.88 62.97
C LYS A 651 -27.23 54.18 63.33
N LEU A 652 -27.96 53.13 63.75
CA LEU A 652 -28.93 53.10 64.87
C LEU A 652 -29.22 51.64 65.32
N SER A 653 -29.90 51.42 66.46
CA SER A 653 -30.02 50.11 67.16
C SER A 653 -31.30 49.96 68.01
N PHE A 654 -31.92 48.78 68.07
CA PHE A 654 -32.72 48.27 69.22
C PHE A 654 -33.07 46.75 69.08
N ALA A 655 -33.70 46.13 70.09
CA ALA A 655 -34.16 44.72 70.12
C ALA A 655 -35.70 44.65 70.38
N SER A 656 -36.43 43.56 70.66
CA SER A 656 -36.24 42.12 70.93
C SER A 656 -37.63 41.43 70.71
N LEU A 657 -37.82 40.11 70.46
CA LEU A 657 -37.95 39.04 71.47
C LEU A 657 -38.43 37.70 70.82
N THR A 658 -38.24 36.58 71.56
CA THR A 658 -39.02 35.30 71.59
C THR A 658 -39.19 34.39 70.35
N ALA A 659 -39.01 33.07 70.59
CA ALA A 659 -39.30 31.93 69.70
C ALA A 659 -40.52 31.11 70.21
N PRO A 660 -41.02 30.07 69.48
CA PRO A 660 -40.46 28.72 69.66
C PRO A 660 -40.51 27.70 68.47
N THR A 661 -39.76 26.60 68.64
CA THR A 661 -39.99 25.19 68.19
C THR A 661 -39.85 24.67 66.72
N VAL A 662 -38.76 23.90 66.50
CA VAL A 662 -38.65 22.51 65.94
C VAL A 662 -39.12 22.16 64.51
N ALA A 663 -38.15 21.78 63.63
CA ALA A 663 -37.97 20.41 63.09
C ALA A 663 -36.70 20.30 62.18
N ASN A 664 -36.14 19.09 62.03
CA ASN A 664 -34.89 18.81 61.29
C ASN A 664 -35.12 18.66 59.76
N ALA A 665 -34.11 18.99 58.95
CA ALA A 665 -33.39 18.06 58.04
C ALA A 665 -32.35 18.80 57.16
N GLU A 666 -31.39 18.07 56.61
CA GLU A 666 -30.25 18.58 55.83
C GLU A 666 -30.64 18.94 54.39
N GLU A 667 -30.13 20.06 53.85
CA GLU A 667 -29.99 20.27 52.41
C GLU A 667 -28.92 21.35 52.09
N SER A 668 -28.15 21.13 51.02
CA SER A 668 -27.16 22.07 50.45
C SER A 668 -27.80 22.95 49.37
N PRO A 669 -27.21 24.10 48.92
CA PRO A 669 -26.31 24.03 47.74
C PRO A 669 -25.33 25.23 47.53
N SER A 670 -24.58 25.20 46.40
CA SER A 670 -24.04 26.34 45.59
C SER A 670 -22.96 27.29 46.20
N ASP A 671 -21.94 27.78 45.48
CA ASP A 671 -21.70 27.80 44.02
C ASP A 671 -20.20 27.98 43.65
N SER A 672 -19.88 27.76 42.36
CA SER A 672 -18.67 28.22 41.62
C SER A 672 -17.31 27.50 41.77
N GLU A 673 -17.22 26.27 41.26
CA GLU A 673 -16.01 25.78 40.57
C GLU A 673 -16.32 25.62 39.08
N ASP A 674 -15.56 26.27 38.19
CA ASP A 674 -15.55 25.94 36.77
C ASP A 674 -14.23 26.35 36.08
N SER A 675 -13.90 25.65 34.99
CA SER A 675 -12.80 25.93 34.04
C SER A 675 -11.34 25.63 34.45
N LEU A 676 -11.09 24.40 34.92
CA LEU A 676 -9.87 23.65 34.57
C LEU A 676 -10.24 22.25 34.03
N ALA A 677 -10.78 22.21 32.81
CA ALA A 677 -10.91 20.95 32.08
C ALA A 677 -9.50 20.37 31.84
N GLY A 678 -9.23 19.20 32.44
CA GLY A 678 -7.94 18.53 32.30
C GLY A 678 -7.69 18.09 30.86
N GLU A 679 -6.45 18.24 30.39
CA GLU A 679 -5.97 17.52 29.21
C GLU A 679 -5.92 16.02 29.59
N GLU A 680 -6.98 15.26 29.31
CA GLU A 680 -7.00 13.81 29.50
C GLU A 680 -5.82 13.18 28.76
N PHE A 681 -4.92 12.53 29.48
CA PHE A 681 -3.79 11.82 28.89
C PHE A 681 -4.32 10.60 28.12
N GLN A 682 -4.47 10.74 26.80
CA GLN A 682 -4.94 9.65 25.95
C GLN A 682 -3.85 8.57 25.81
N PHE A 683 -3.94 7.57 26.66
CA PHE A 683 -3.06 6.40 26.67
C PHE A 683 -3.11 5.65 25.33
N GLY A 684 -1.95 5.21 24.86
CA GLY A 684 -1.73 4.40 23.66
C GLY A 684 -1.12 5.16 22.46
N ILE A 685 -0.92 6.48 22.54
CA ILE A 685 -0.37 7.27 21.43
C ILE A 685 1.09 6.89 21.11
N TRP A 686 1.98 6.85 22.10
CA TRP A 686 3.40 6.59 21.84
C TRP A 686 3.71 5.10 21.69
N LEU A 687 2.94 4.24 22.38
CA LEU A 687 2.99 2.79 22.14
C LEU A 687 2.65 2.48 20.67
N ARG A 688 1.62 3.13 20.13
CA ARG A 688 1.24 3.02 18.71
C ARG A 688 2.33 3.52 17.76
N HIS A 689 2.95 4.67 18.04
CA HIS A 689 4.09 5.15 17.23
C HIS A 689 5.21 4.11 17.18
N ARG A 690 5.61 3.55 18.33
CA ARG A 690 6.67 2.54 18.42
C ARG A 690 6.30 1.23 17.71
N ARG A 691 5.05 0.78 17.79
CA ARG A 691 4.56 -0.38 17.01
C ARG A 691 4.69 -0.15 15.50
N ILE A 692 4.31 1.04 15.01
CA ILE A 692 4.38 1.37 13.58
C ILE A 692 5.82 1.48 13.08
N ASP A 693 6.66 2.27 13.76
CA ASP A 693 8.04 2.49 13.32
C ASP A 693 8.88 1.20 13.45
N GLY A 694 8.66 0.41 14.52
CA GLY A 694 9.31 -0.88 14.72
C GLY A 694 8.91 -1.91 13.66
N ALA A 695 7.62 -2.01 13.33
CA ALA A 695 7.14 -2.88 12.25
C ALA A 695 7.68 -2.49 10.87
N LEU A 696 7.93 -1.19 10.66
CA LEU A 696 8.55 -0.64 9.45
C LEU A 696 10.08 -0.75 9.41
N ASN A 697 10.73 -1.09 10.53
CA ASN A 697 12.17 -0.94 10.73
C ASN A 697 12.65 0.52 10.46
N ARG A 698 11.89 1.52 10.92
CA ARG A 698 12.19 2.94 10.68
C ARG A 698 13.12 3.51 11.76
N VAL A 699 14.42 3.52 11.49
CA VAL A 699 15.40 4.12 12.40
C VAL A 699 15.67 5.62 12.10
N PRO A 700 16.22 6.40 13.05
CA PRO A 700 16.61 7.78 12.82
C PRO A 700 17.68 7.94 11.71
N SER A 701 17.66 9.08 11.00
CA SER A 701 18.71 9.42 10.02
C SER A 701 20.13 9.35 10.59
N ASN A 702 21.07 8.78 9.84
CA ASN A 702 22.43 8.47 10.24
C ASN A 702 22.55 7.45 11.40
N PHE A 703 21.49 6.72 11.75
CA PHE A 703 21.51 5.74 12.85
C PHE A 703 22.66 4.74 12.70
N TYR A 704 22.76 4.04 11.57
CA TYR A 704 23.81 3.04 11.35
C TYR A 704 25.21 3.63 11.38
N ALA A 705 25.39 4.83 10.83
CA ALA A 705 26.68 5.50 10.82
C ALA A 705 27.12 5.92 12.22
N ASN A 706 26.19 6.34 13.08
CA ASN A 706 26.45 6.61 14.49
C ASN A 706 26.66 5.31 15.28
N LEU A 707 25.89 4.25 15.00
CA LEU A 707 26.04 2.95 15.65
C LEU A 707 27.38 2.28 15.32
N TRP A 708 27.93 2.50 14.12
CA TRP A 708 29.29 2.11 13.79
C TRP A 708 30.31 2.82 14.70
N ASP A 709 30.14 4.12 14.93
CA ASP A 709 30.97 4.88 15.88
C ASP A 709 30.77 4.36 17.32
N THR A 710 29.54 3.96 17.70
CA THR A 710 29.24 3.34 19.00
C THR A 710 29.94 1.99 19.16
N VAL A 711 29.76 1.04 18.24
CA VAL A 711 30.35 -0.31 18.33
C VAL A 711 31.88 -0.23 18.38
N ARG A 712 32.48 0.74 17.69
CA ARG A 712 33.93 1.01 17.76
C ARG A 712 34.39 1.51 19.13
N MET A 713 33.50 2.05 19.95
CA MET A 713 33.78 2.50 21.32
C MET A 713 33.84 1.33 22.31
N PHE A 714 33.11 0.23 22.08
CA PHE A 714 33.03 -0.92 22.98
C PHE A 714 34.05 -2.02 22.56
N PRO A 715 35.10 -2.31 23.36
CA PRO A 715 36.18 -3.23 22.95
C PRO A 715 35.73 -4.66 22.60
N HIS A 716 34.65 -5.13 23.23
CA HIS A 716 34.06 -6.45 22.98
C HIS A 716 32.77 -6.40 22.14
N GLY A 717 32.42 -5.22 21.60
CA GLY A 717 31.17 -5.00 20.90
C GLY A 717 29.95 -4.89 21.81
N ILE A 718 28.78 -4.89 21.17
CA ILE A 718 27.47 -4.63 21.79
C ILE A 718 26.57 -5.85 21.55
N SER A 719 25.90 -6.34 22.59
CA SER A 719 24.94 -7.45 22.53
C SER A 719 23.51 -6.92 22.50
N ILE A 720 22.68 -7.48 21.59
CA ILE A 720 21.25 -7.21 21.47
C ILE A 720 20.53 -8.56 21.28
N ASP A 721 19.57 -8.88 22.14
CA ASP A 721 18.83 -10.15 22.21
C ASP A 721 19.75 -11.39 22.11
N GLY A 722 20.93 -11.30 22.75
CA GLY A 722 21.97 -12.34 22.77
C GLY A 722 22.90 -12.39 21.55
N ILE A 723 22.71 -11.53 20.54
CA ILE A 723 23.57 -11.47 19.34
C ILE A 723 24.54 -10.29 19.46
N VAL A 724 25.84 -10.59 19.28
CA VAL A 724 26.92 -9.61 19.46
C VAL A 724 27.32 -8.95 18.14
N LEU A 725 27.08 -7.64 18.04
CA LEU A 725 27.72 -6.75 17.07
C LEU A 725 29.17 -6.51 17.53
N SER A 726 30.09 -7.34 17.06
CA SER A 726 31.50 -7.32 17.48
C SER A 726 32.22 -6.06 16.98
N TYR A 727 33.23 -5.62 17.75
CA TYR A 727 34.17 -4.56 17.34
C TYR A 727 34.82 -4.86 15.97
N GLY A 728 35.07 -6.13 15.65
CA GLY A 728 35.68 -6.58 14.39
C GLY A 728 34.92 -6.15 13.13
N LEU A 729 33.58 -6.07 13.20
CA LEU A 729 32.75 -5.55 12.10
C LEU A 729 33.16 -4.12 11.69
N THR A 730 33.62 -3.30 12.63
CA THR A 730 34.08 -1.92 12.35
C THR A 730 35.48 -1.85 11.74
N GLN A 731 36.24 -2.94 11.77
CA GLN A 731 37.54 -3.07 11.09
C GLN A 731 37.37 -3.57 9.65
N GLU A 732 36.38 -4.43 9.41
CA GLU A 732 36.07 -5.02 8.09
C GLU A 732 35.21 -4.11 7.21
N MET A 733 34.31 -3.32 7.82
CA MET A 733 33.30 -2.52 7.11
C MET A 733 33.43 -1.04 7.42
N THR A 734 33.16 -0.19 6.43
CA THR A 734 33.24 1.28 6.61
C THR A 734 31.97 1.89 7.20
N ARG A 735 32.10 3.04 7.86
CA ARG A 735 31.03 3.76 8.60
C ARG A 735 29.71 3.95 7.84
N ASN A 736 29.75 4.10 6.52
CA ASN A 736 28.57 4.33 5.68
C ASN A 736 28.27 3.11 4.76
N GLU A 737 28.80 1.93 5.08
CA GLU A 737 28.63 0.73 4.26
C GLU A 737 27.31 0.01 4.57
N ILE A 738 26.52 -0.26 3.53
CA ILE A 738 25.21 -0.92 3.65
C ILE A 738 25.33 -2.33 4.24
N LYS A 739 26.46 -3.02 4.08
CA LYS A 739 26.68 -4.33 4.73
C LYS A 739 26.60 -4.23 6.25
N PHE A 740 27.15 -3.17 6.84
CA PHE A 740 27.06 -2.94 8.29
C PHE A 740 25.61 -2.67 8.70
N ALA A 741 24.90 -1.82 7.94
CA ALA A 741 23.48 -1.54 8.18
C ALA A 741 22.60 -2.81 8.11
N LEU A 742 22.85 -3.68 7.14
CA LEU A 742 22.14 -4.96 6.99
C LEU A 742 22.45 -5.96 8.13
N GLN A 743 23.68 -5.98 8.66
CA GLN A 743 24.01 -6.78 9.85
C GLN A 743 23.26 -6.26 11.09
N VAL A 744 23.24 -4.94 11.30
CA VAL A 744 22.46 -4.31 12.39
C VAL A 744 20.97 -4.60 12.24
N GLU A 745 20.40 -4.44 11.04
CA GLU A 745 19.00 -4.81 10.80
C GLU A 745 18.75 -6.30 11.04
N GLN A 746 19.66 -7.20 10.66
CA GLN A 746 19.49 -8.63 10.90
C GLN A 746 19.39 -8.96 12.40
N VAL A 747 20.14 -8.26 13.24
CA VAL A 747 20.06 -8.35 14.71
C VAL A 747 18.74 -7.77 15.22
N LEU A 748 18.40 -6.52 14.87
CA LEU A 748 17.15 -5.87 15.31
C LEU A 748 15.89 -6.63 14.85
N ASN A 749 15.95 -7.33 13.72
CA ASN A 749 14.84 -8.13 13.20
C ASN A 749 14.56 -9.44 13.95
N GLN A 750 15.46 -9.90 14.83
CA GLN A 750 15.21 -11.06 15.70
C GLN A 750 14.24 -10.73 16.83
N ILE A 751 14.24 -9.48 17.30
CA ILE A 751 13.25 -8.98 18.25
C ILE A 751 11.87 -9.13 17.60
N ALA A 752 10.98 -9.93 18.19
CA ALA A 752 9.64 -10.15 17.64
C ALA A 752 8.75 -8.92 17.82
N GLU A 753 8.83 -8.29 18.99
CA GLU A 753 7.95 -7.23 19.47
C GLU A 753 8.37 -5.85 18.89
N PRO A 754 7.57 -5.22 18.01
CA PRO A 754 7.99 -3.99 17.33
C PRO A 754 8.17 -2.80 18.29
N GLU A 755 7.35 -2.68 19.33
CA GLU A 755 7.52 -1.62 20.34
C GLU A 755 8.81 -1.75 21.16
N TYR A 756 9.31 -2.98 21.37
CA TYR A 756 10.59 -3.22 22.04
C TYR A 756 11.76 -2.92 21.10
N ARG A 757 11.63 -3.28 19.82
CA ARG A 757 12.62 -2.94 18.79
C ARG A 757 12.89 -1.43 18.74
N GLU A 758 11.86 -0.60 18.81
CA GLU A 758 12.04 0.87 18.85
C GLU A 758 12.66 1.38 20.14
N LEU A 759 12.35 0.82 21.32
CA LEU A 759 13.06 1.22 22.55
C LEU A 759 14.56 0.86 22.49
N ILE A 760 14.92 -0.27 21.87
CA ILE A 760 16.32 -0.61 21.61
C ILE A 760 16.97 0.38 20.62
N VAL A 761 16.26 0.80 19.56
CA VAL A 761 16.73 1.85 18.63
C VAL A 761 16.91 3.20 19.33
N GLU A 762 16.01 3.59 20.24
CA GLU A 762 16.16 4.79 21.09
C GLU A 762 17.42 4.71 21.95
N VAL A 763 17.65 3.59 22.65
CA VAL A 763 18.83 3.38 23.52
C VAL A 763 20.12 3.41 22.70
N LEU A 764 20.20 2.67 21.59
CA LEU A 764 21.36 2.65 20.69
C LEU A 764 21.68 4.05 20.13
N THR A 765 20.64 4.84 19.82
CA THR A 765 20.77 6.24 19.36
C THR A 765 21.35 7.17 20.43
N LEU A 766 21.14 6.86 21.72
CA LEU A 766 21.70 7.61 22.85
C LEU A 766 23.11 7.13 23.22
N LEU A 767 23.40 5.83 23.14
CA LEU A 767 24.76 5.30 23.31
C LEU A 767 25.74 5.88 22.28
N GLY A 768 25.31 6.09 21.03
CA GLY A 768 26.10 6.81 20.02
C GLY A 768 26.35 8.29 20.32
N LYS A 769 25.76 8.83 21.39
CA LYS A 769 25.94 10.21 21.87
C LYS A 769 26.54 10.25 23.28
N LEU A 770 27.00 9.13 23.84
CA LEU A 770 27.41 9.01 25.25
C LEU A 770 28.44 10.09 25.67
N ARG A 771 29.47 10.34 24.87
CA ARG A 771 30.43 11.45 25.08
C ARG A 771 29.80 12.85 25.14
N LEU A 772 28.76 13.09 24.34
CA LEU A 772 27.99 14.35 24.35
C LEU A 772 26.97 14.42 25.49
N LEU A 773 26.64 13.30 26.12
CA LEU A 773 25.74 13.26 27.28
C LEU A 773 26.52 13.42 28.59
N LEU A 774 27.67 12.76 28.72
CA LEU A 774 28.50 12.79 29.93
C LEU A 774 29.43 14.00 30.03
N MET A 775 29.73 14.70 28.93
CA MET A 775 30.77 15.74 28.85
C MET A 775 32.17 15.26 29.28
N ALA A 776 32.38 13.94 29.30
CA ALA A 776 33.58 13.23 29.73
C ALA A 776 33.75 11.96 28.89
N ASP A 777 34.91 11.30 28.98
CA ASP A 777 35.07 9.96 28.42
C ASP A 777 34.31 8.92 29.28
N PRO A 778 33.45 8.08 28.67
CA PRO A 778 32.66 7.09 29.39
C PRO A 778 33.51 5.96 29.97
N GLN A 779 33.18 5.52 31.18
CA GLN A 779 33.73 4.27 31.72
C GLN A 779 32.99 3.09 31.12
N ILE A 780 33.55 2.50 30.07
CA ILE A 780 32.96 1.33 29.40
C ILE A 780 33.36 0.06 30.16
N PRO A 781 32.40 -0.84 30.50
CA PRO A 781 32.72 -2.09 31.18
C PRO A 781 33.62 -3.02 30.35
N ASP A 782 34.81 -3.30 30.85
CA ASP A 782 35.75 -4.25 30.24
C ASP A 782 35.46 -5.69 30.69
N GLY A 783 35.63 -6.66 29.77
CA GLY A 783 35.58 -8.10 30.06
C GLY A 783 34.44 -8.90 29.44
N ARG A 784 33.36 -8.26 28.96
CA ARG A 784 32.30 -8.92 28.16
C ARG A 784 31.64 -7.96 27.14
N PRO A 785 30.96 -8.45 26.09
CA PRO A 785 30.11 -7.60 25.24
C PRO A 785 29.05 -6.88 26.07
N PHE A 786 28.76 -5.63 25.75
CA PHE A 786 27.82 -4.82 26.53
C PHE A 786 26.36 -5.09 26.11
N GLU A 787 25.53 -5.55 27.04
CA GLU A 787 24.10 -5.82 26.84
C GLU A 787 23.28 -4.52 26.85
N VAL A 788 22.64 -4.19 25.71
CA VAL A 788 21.82 -2.97 25.59
C VAL A 788 20.60 -3.01 26.50
N GLU A 789 20.09 -4.21 26.73
CA GLU A 789 18.95 -4.50 27.60
C GLU A 789 19.19 -4.04 29.03
N TYR A 790 20.44 -4.04 29.51
CA TYR A 790 20.78 -3.59 30.87
C TYR A 790 20.46 -2.10 31.07
N VAL A 791 20.75 -1.25 30.08
CA VAL A 791 20.40 0.17 30.11
C VAL A 791 18.89 0.36 30.11
N LEU A 792 18.18 -0.41 29.29
CA LEU A 792 16.72 -0.31 29.15
C LEU A 792 15.99 -0.79 30.41
N GLN A 793 16.46 -1.88 31.04
CA GLN A 793 15.94 -2.38 32.31
C GLN A 793 16.21 -1.41 33.46
N HIS A 794 17.41 -0.81 33.53
CA HIS A 794 17.71 0.22 34.53
C HIS A 794 16.87 1.47 34.32
N ALA A 795 16.71 1.94 33.08
CA ALA A 795 15.83 3.06 32.75
C ALA A 795 14.36 2.80 33.13
N ASN A 796 13.86 1.58 32.87
CA ASN A 796 12.52 1.16 33.28
C ASN A 796 12.35 1.10 34.80
N ARG A 797 13.36 0.64 35.55
CA ARG A 797 13.35 0.69 37.03
C ARG A 797 13.26 2.12 37.54
N VAL A 798 14.14 3.02 37.07
CA VAL A 798 14.14 4.44 37.46
C VAL A 798 12.83 5.12 37.08
N PHE A 799 12.21 4.75 35.94
CA PHE A 799 10.88 5.19 35.57
C PHE A 799 9.82 4.71 36.57
N VAL A 800 9.77 3.42 36.91
CA VAL A 800 8.76 2.84 37.82
C VAL A 800 8.90 3.44 39.22
N GLU A 801 10.11 3.54 39.76
CA GLU A 801 10.39 4.15 41.07
C GLU A 801 9.90 5.61 41.12
N HIS A 802 10.32 6.44 40.16
CA HIS A 802 9.90 7.84 40.09
C HIS A 802 8.38 8.02 39.91
N ASN A 803 7.74 7.18 39.09
CA ASN A 803 6.30 7.26 38.86
C ASN A 803 5.46 6.71 40.02
N ALA A 804 6.02 5.82 40.84
CA ALA A 804 5.43 5.36 42.09
C ALA A 804 5.53 6.45 43.18
N GLU A 805 6.69 7.11 43.33
CA GLU A 805 6.87 8.27 44.22
C GLU A 805 5.89 9.41 43.90
N MET A 806 5.66 9.64 42.60
CA MET A 806 4.75 10.67 42.09
C MET A 806 3.26 10.29 42.13
N GLY A 807 2.90 9.10 42.65
CA GLY A 807 1.49 8.70 42.83
C GLY A 807 0.71 8.46 41.53
N THR A 808 1.40 8.10 40.44
CA THR A 808 0.77 7.98 39.09
C THR A 808 0.12 6.61 38.86
N ILE A 809 -0.52 6.45 37.68
CA ILE A 809 -1.12 5.19 37.20
C ILE A 809 -0.17 3.98 37.22
N VAL A 810 1.15 4.17 37.28
CA VAL A 810 2.12 3.07 37.43
C VAL A 810 1.93 2.30 38.76
N LEU A 811 1.30 2.92 39.78
CA LEU A 811 0.88 2.25 41.01
C LEU A 811 -0.22 1.19 40.78
N GLU A 812 -1.02 1.31 39.72
CA GLU A 812 -2.01 0.28 39.36
C GLU A 812 -1.34 -0.98 38.76
N CYS A 813 -0.02 -0.91 38.48
CA CYS A 813 0.76 -2.04 38.00
C CYS A 813 2.14 -2.15 38.69
N CYS A 814 3.23 -1.90 37.97
CA CYS A 814 4.61 -2.20 38.38
C CYS A 814 5.04 -1.47 39.66
N GLY A 815 4.48 -0.28 39.94
CA GLY A 815 4.79 0.50 41.14
C GLY A 815 4.31 -0.16 42.44
N SER A 816 3.31 -1.05 42.37
CA SER A 816 2.82 -1.84 43.51
C SER A 816 3.33 -3.28 43.50
N GLY A 817 4.33 -3.61 42.67
CA GLY A 817 4.82 -4.98 42.48
C GLY A 817 3.88 -5.89 41.70
N ILE A 818 2.82 -5.36 41.09
CA ILE A 818 1.89 -6.09 40.23
C ILE A 818 2.49 -6.16 38.81
N GLY A 819 2.53 -7.35 38.22
CA GLY A 819 2.97 -7.54 36.84
C GLY A 819 2.05 -6.83 35.85
N CYS A 820 2.62 -6.18 34.82
CA CYS A 820 1.87 -5.52 33.75
C CYS A 820 2.08 -6.24 32.41
N ASP A 821 1.17 -6.05 31.45
CA ASP A 821 1.22 -6.66 30.10
C ASP A 821 2.32 -6.10 29.17
N GLY A 822 3.35 -5.45 29.74
CA GLY A 822 4.44 -4.88 28.97
C GLY A 822 5.45 -5.93 28.52
N ALA A 823 5.80 -5.91 27.23
CA ALA A 823 6.72 -6.87 26.64
C ALA A 823 8.11 -6.85 27.29
N ARG A 824 8.77 -8.02 27.32
CA ARG A 824 10.14 -8.23 27.84
C ARG A 824 10.40 -7.67 29.26
N GLY A 825 9.37 -7.56 30.10
CA GLY A 825 9.50 -7.08 31.49
C GLY A 825 9.63 -5.56 31.64
N ILE A 826 9.41 -4.80 30.58
CA ILE A 826 9.38 -3.32 30.59
C ILE A 826 7.95 -2.86 30.85
N CYS A 827 7.74 -1.78 31.61
CA CYS A 827 6.42 -1.30 32.00
C CYS A 827 5.60 -0.84 30.77
N ARG A 828 4.33 -1.24 30.69
CA ARG A 828 3.40 -0.83 29.61
C ARG A 828 3.30 0.70 29.46
N HIS A 829 3.35 1.45 30.56
CA HIS A 829 3.35 2.92 30.53
C HIS A 829 4.69 3.52 30.06
N PHE A 830 5.81 2.81 30.20
CA PHE A 830 7.09 3.25 29.64
C PHE A 830 7.05 3.20 28.10
N TYR A 831 6.46 2.14 27.53
CA TYR A 831 6.21 2.05 26.08
C TYR A 831 5.27 3.15 25.55
N ASP A 832 4.41 3.73 26.40
CA ASP A 832 3.53 4.84 26.03
C ASP A 832 4.03 6.22 26.48
N THR A 833 5.23 6.29 27.04
CA THR A 833 5.87 7.56 27.43
C THR A 833 6.50 8.22 26.19
N ALA A 834 6.33 9.54 26.04
CA ALA A 834 6.89 10.30 24.93
C ALA A 834 8.41 10.13 24.82
N PRO A 835 9.00 10.03 23.61
CA PRO A 835 10.46 9.94 23.46
C PRO A 835 11.19 11.12 24.10
N ALA A 836 10.75 12.35 23.85
CA ALA A 836 11.38 13.57 24.33
C ALA A 836 10.49 14.32 25.34
N GLY A 837 11.11 14.82 26.41
CA GLY A 837 10.44 15.59 27.46
C GLY A 837 11.21 15.48 28.77
N GLU A 838 10.79 16.24 29.77
CA GLU A 838 11.30 16.16 31.15
C GLU A 838 10.99 14.80 31.79
N PHE A 839 9.86 14.20 31.40
CA PHE A 839 9.44 12.85 31.80
C PHE A 839 9.40 11.88 30.60
N GLY A 840 10.22 12.12 29.56
CA GLY A 840 10.26 11.26 28.36
C GLY A 840 11.14 10.03 28.52
N THR A 841 10.99 8.98 27.69
CA THR A 841 11.84 7.77 27.75
C THR A 841 13.32 8.10 27.63
N VAL A 842 13.68 9.06 26.75
CA VAL A 842 15.07 9.55 26.61
C VAL A 842 15.60 10.14 27.93
N HIS A 843 14.78 10.78 28.77
CA HIS A 843 15.23 11.27 30.08
C HIS A 843 15.68 10.11 30.98
N TYR A 844 14.84 9.08 31.12
CA TYR A 844 15.15 7.91 31.94
C TYR A 844 16.32 7.09 31.39
N VAL A 845 16.43 6.96 30.06
CA VAL A 845 17.58 6.28 29.42
C VAL A 845 18.86 7.10 29.56
N ILE A 846 18.83 8.44 29.52
CA ILE A 846 19.99 9.28 29.83
C ILE A 846 20.40 9.12 31.29
N ARG A 847 19.46 9.16 32.23
CA ARG A 847 19.75 8.96 33.67
C ARG A 847 20.38 7.59 33.92
N ALA A 848 19.81 6.53 33.34
CA ALA A 848 20.37 5.19 33.39
C ALA A 848 21.79 5.11 32.77
N ALA A 849 22.02 5.76 31.62
CA ALA A 849 23.35 5.79 31.00
C ALA A 849 24.37 6.61 31.83
N MET A 850 23.94 7.66 32.55
CA MET A 850 24.80 8.37 33.49
C MET A 850 25.19 7.46 34.66
N ASP A 851 24.24 6.78 35.29
CA ASP A 851 24.53 5.86 36.40
C ASP A 851 25.46 4.70 36.01
N ILE A 852 25.42 4.26 34.75
CA ILE A 852 26.20 3.11 34.23
C ILE A 852 27.59 3.51 33.74
N PHE A 853 27.74 4.69 33.11
CA PHE A 853 28.96 5.05 32.37
C PHE A 853 29.68 6.32 32.87
N ALA A 854 29.11 7.07 33.83
CA ALA A 854 29.78 8.25 34.38
C ALA A 854 31.07 7.85 35.13
N PRO A 855 32.14 8.66 35.05
CA PRO A 855 33.30 8.46 35.89
C PRO A 855 32.95 8.67 37.37
N SER A 856 33.45 7.75 38.22
CA SER A 856 33.29 7.77 39.68
C SER A 856 34.02 8.93 40.36
#